data_AF-A0A4V5P8G2-F1
#
_entry.id   AF-A0A4V5P8G2-F1
#
_cell.length_a   1.000
_cell.length_b   1.000
_cell.length_c   1.000
_cell.angle_alpha   90.00
_cell.angle_beta   90.00
_cell.angle_gamma   90.00
#
_symmetry.space_group_name_H-M   'P 1'
#
loop_
_entity.id
_entity.type
_entity.pdbx_description
1 polymer ?
#
loop_
_entity_poly.entity_id
_entity_poly.type
_entity_poly.pdbx_seq_one_letter_code
_entity_poly.pdbx_strand_id
1 'polypeptide(L)'
;GQVVTPPRGGVAQQMSVPSLTPNAVPSDCEELPPPLPTPMAYTPGGGAPAPGVAPVGSQYCVCKVELSVSGQNLLDRDVTSKSDPFCVLFTENNGRWSEYDRTETAVNNLNPAFSKKFVLDYHFEEVQKLKFALFDQDKSSTQLEEHDFLGQFSCSLGTIVSSKKITQPLLLMNDKPAGKGLITIAAQELSDNRVITLSLVGRKLDKKDLFGKSDPFLEFYKPGGDGKWMLVHRTEVIKYTLDPVWKPFTVPLVSLCDGDVEKPIQVMCYDYDNDGGHDFIGEFQTSVSQMCEARDGIPREFECINPKKQKKKKNYKNSGIIILRSCKINRDYSFLDYILGGCQLMFTVGIDFTASNGNPLDPSSLHYINPMGTNEYLSAIWAVGQIIQDYDSDKMFPALGFGAQLPPDWKVSHEFAINFNPTNPFCSGVDGIAQAYSACLPHIRFYGPTNFSPIVNHVARFAAQATQQQTAMQYFILLIITDGVISDMEETRHAVVQASKLPMSIIIVGVGNADFAAMEFLDGDNRTLRSHTGEEAARDIVQFVPFREFRNAAKETLAKAVLAELPQQQQHAGWASRPPQEHARSPCFLVGGLFFFSFKLIHILIFYNWTSTPPTSCSPAGLPLLESIDDTSRPHRIPLLLSPPLPLLSIECTLYNFSGIVIKENKIFTIITGFFQGIKEFQMSLSQLLPQLGPDGLTDLGKET
;
A
#
# COMPACT_ATOMS: atom_id res chain seq x y z
N GLY A 1 -50.07 -52.18 41.18
CA GLY A 1 -50.88 -51.49 42.19
C GLY A 1 -50.03 -50.42 42.83
N GLN A 2 -50.53 -49.26 43.25
CA GLN A 2 -51.85 -48.62 43.14
C GLN A 2 -51.54 -47.10 43.08
N VAL A 3 -52.08 -46.36 42.09
CA VAL A 3 -53.19 -45.38 42.21
C VAL A 3 -52.71 -44.07 42.87
N VAL A 4 -52.84 -42.89 42.25
CA VAL A 4 -54.07 -42.06 42.16
C VAL A 4 -54.02 -41.10 40.93
N THR A 5 -55.15 -41.00 40.23
CA THR A 5 -55.63 -39.95 39.29
C THR A 5 -56.85 -39.24 39.95
N PRO A 6 -57.68 -38.34 39.34
CA PRO A 6 -57.66 -37.45 38.13
C PRO A 6 -58.11 -35.98 38.53
N PRO A 7 -58.78 -35.08 37.73
CA PRO A 7 -59.26 -35.04 36.32
C PRO A 7 -58.83 -33.78 35.50
N ARG A 8 -58.87 -33.66 34.16
CA ARG A 8 -59.81 -33.88 33.02
C ARG A 8 -61.00 -32.90 32.89
N GLY A 9 -61.04 -32.19 31.73
CA GLY A 9 -62.23 -31.62 31.06
C GLY A 9 -61.98 -30.22 30.46
N GLY A 10 -62.27 -29.87 29.21
CA GLY A 10 -62.86 -30.61 28.08
C GLY A 10 -63.19 -29.71 26.87
N VAL A 11 -63.69 -30.38 25.82
CA VAL A 11 -64.68 -29.96 24.81
C VAL A 11 -64.26 -29.07 23.61
N ALA A 12 -64.52 -29.64 22.43
CA ALA A 12 -64.52 -29.03 21.10
C ALA A 12 -65.82 -28.27 20.81
N GLN A 13 -65.77 -27.25 19.93
CA GLN A 13 -66.96 -26.85 19.17
C GLN A 13 -66.58 -26.30 17.79
N GLN A 14 -67.31 -26.83 16.81
CA GLN A 14 -67.29 -26.57 15.38
C GLN A 14 -68.64 -25.91 15.05
N MET A 15 -68.65 -24.81 14.29
CA MET A 15 -69.82 -24.16 13.64
C MET A 15 -69.25 -22.96 12.86
N SER A 16 -69.63 -22.57 11.65
CA SER A 16 -70.59 -23.02 10.64
C SER A 16 -70.45 -22.06 9.45
N VAL A 17 -70.62 -22.56 8.22
CA VAL A 17 -70.72 -21.80 6.95
C VAL A 17 -72.09 -21.07 6.90
N PRO A 18 -72.27 -19.99 6.10
CA PRO A 18 -72.93 -20.19 4.81
C PRO A 18 -72.41 -19.34 3.62
N SER A 19 -72.59 -19.93 2.45
CA SER A 19 -72.44 -19.46 1.07
C SER A 19 -73.47 -18.41 0.63
N LEU A 20 -73.18 -17.66 -0.45
CA LEU A 20 -74.03 -17.46 -1.66
C LEU A 20 -73.34 -16.55 -2.71
N THR A 21 -73.34 -17.00 -3.97
CA THR A 21 -72.88 -16.33 -5.24
C THR A 21 -74.12 -15.79 -6.02
N PRO A 22 -74.13 -15.44 -7.34
CA PRO A 22 -73.12 -15.06 -8.38
C PRO A 22 -73.56 -13.86 -9.29
N ASN A 23 -72.79 -13.56 -10.37
CA ASN A 23 -73.14 -13.01 -11.72
C ASN A 23 -72.17 -11.88 -12.16
N ALA A 24 -71.70 -11.69 -13.41
CA ALA A 24 -71.78 -12.34 -14.72
C ALA A 24 -70.70 -11.71 -15.66
N VAL A 25 -70.36 -12.38 -16.77
CA VAL A 25 -69.50 -11.94 -17.91
C VAL A 25 -70.40 -11.75 -19.16
N PRO A 26 -70.10 -10.88 -20.16
CA PRO A 26 -69.45 -11.31 -21.43
C PRO A 26 -68.54 -10.21 -22.12
N SER A 27 -67.38 -10.55 -22.71
CA SER A 27 -67.06 -10.79 -24.16
C SER A 27 -66.75 -9.48 -24.97
N ASP A 28 -65.84 -9.31 -25.95
CA ASP A 28 -65.13 -10.18 -26.92
C ASP A 28 -63.94 -9.46 -27.66
N CYS A 29 -62.98 -10.26 -28.17
CA CYS A 29 -62.12 -10.18 -29.40
C CYS A 29 -61.18 -8.97 -29.66
N GLU A 30 -60.00 -9.03 -30.31
CA GLU A 30 -59.14 -10.01 -31.01
C GLU A 30 -57.78 -9.31 -31.29
N GLU A 31 -56.64 -10.01 -31.37
CA GLU A 31 -55.54 -9.86 -32.38
C GLU A 31 -54.15 -10.40 -31.95
N LEU A 32 -53.71 -11.44 -32.69
CA LEU A 32 -52.41 -11.86 -33.25
C LEU A 32 -51.02 -11.58 -32.58
N PRO A 33 -50.01 -12.48 -32.78
CA PRO A 33 -48.73 -12.47 -32.06
C PRO A 33 -47.56 -11.80 -32.83
N PRO A 34 -46.49 -11.34 -32.13
CA PRO A 34 -45.17 -11.10 -32.71
C PRO A 34 -44.05 -11.97 -32.06
N PRO A 35 -42.81 -11.98 -32.64
CA PRO A 35 -42.00 -13.18 -32.79
C PRO A 35 -40.87 -13.39 -31.76
N LEU A 36 -40.30 -14.60 -31.82
CA LEU A 36 -39.13 -15.12 -31.10
C LEU A 36 -37.93 -14.16 -31.00
N PRO A 37 -37.22 -14.13 -29.86
CA PRO A 37 -35.80 -13.82 -29.79
C PRO A 37 -34.91 -15.07 -29.77
N THR A 38 -33.78 -14.92 -30.46
CA THR A 38 -32.62 -15.78 -30.71
C THR A 38 -31.77 -16.09 -29.45
N PRO A 39 -30.78 -17.02 -29.54
CA PRO A 39 -30.51 -18.00 -28.48
C PRO A 39 -29.62 -17.51 -27.33
N MET A 40 -29.90 -18.09 -26.16
CA MET A 40 -29.17 -17.91 -24.91
C MET A 40 -27.73 -18.41 -25.00
N ALA A 41 -26.80 -17.56 -24.57
CA ALA A 41 -25.45 -17.97 -24.19
C ALA A 41 -25.47 -18.59 -22.79
N TYR A 42 -24.83 -19.75 -22.71
CA TYR A 42 -24.69 -20.65 -21.58
C TYR A 42 -24.04 -19.96 -20.36
N THR A 43 -24.72 -19.91 -19.22
CA THR A 43 -24.15 -19.53 -17.92
C THR A 43 -24.00 -20.81 -17.07
N PRO A 44 -22.80 -21.19 -16.60
CA PRO A 44 -22.66 -22.27 -15.63
C PRO A 44 -23.13 -21.79 -14.25
N GLY A 45 -24.02 -22.55 -13.63
CA GLY A 45 -24.66 -22.20 -12.37
C GLY A 45 -23.73 -22.22 -11.17
N GLY A 46 -23.86 -21.20 -10.32
CA GLY A 46 -23.49 -21.21 -8.91
C GLY A 46 -24.75 -21.29 -8.05
N GLY A 47 -24.79 -22.24 -7.12
CA GLY A 47 -25.90 -22.40 -6.18
C GLY A 47 -26.07 -21.19 -5.26
N ALA A 48 -27.32 -20.86 -4.93
CA ALA A 48 -27.65 -19.79 -4.00
C ALA A 48 -27.12 -20.12 -2.57
N PRO A 49 -26.53 -19.14 -1.85
CA PRO A 49 -26.16 -19.33 -0.46
C PRO A 49 -27.38 -19.26 0.47
N ALA A 50 -27.28 -19.95 1.61
CA ALA A 50 -28.31 -20.04 2.65
C ALA A 50 -28.58 -18.66 3.31
N PRO A 51 -29.81 -18.41 3.82
CA PRO A 51 -30.15 -17.12 4.42
C PRO A 51 -29.51 -16.98 5.80
N GLY A 52 -28.66 -15.97 5.99
CA GLY A 52 -28.08 -15.64 7.30
C GLY A 52 -26.69 -15.01 7.29
N VAL A 53 -25.98 -14.98 6.16
CA VAL A 53 -24.71 -14.27 6.02
C VAL A 53 -24.99 -12.93 5.35
N ALA A 54 -24.90 -11.85 6.12
CA ALA A 54 -24.83 -10.51 5.54
C ALA A 54 -23.60 -10.47 4.61
N PRO A 55 -23.70 -9.88 3.40
CA PRO A 55 -22.53 -9.69 2.57
C PRO A 55 -21.62 -8.72 3.33
N VAL A 56 -20.52 -9.22 3.88
CA VAL A 56 -19.37 -8.40 4.26
C VAL A 56 -19.04 -7.60 3.01
N GLY A 57 -19.14 -6.27 3.11
CA GLY A 57 -18.92 -5.37 2.00
C GLY A 57 -17.52 -5.57 1.45
N SER A 58 -17.41 -6.31 0.35
CA SER A 58 -16.16 -6.53 -0.36
C SER A 58 -15.77 -5.26 -1.11
N GLN A 59 -15.25 -4.27 -0.40
CA GLN A 59 -14.46 -3.20 -1.00
C GLN A 59 -12.99 -3.52 -0.77
N TYR A 60 -12.55 -4.62 -1.39
CA TYR A 60 -11.13 -4.98 -1.44
C TYR A 60 -10.37 -3.80 -2.04
N CYS A 61 -9.34 -3.33 -1.34
CA CYS A 61 -8.44 -2.28 -1.81
C CYS A 61 -7.51 -2.87 -2.88
N VAL A 62 -8.06 -3.25 -4.03
CA VAL A 62 -7.27 -3.73 -5.18
C VAL A 62 -6.67 -2.51 -5.86
N CYS A 63 -5.41 -2.21 -5.51
CA CYS A 63 -4.62 -1.24 -6.25
C CYS A 63 -4.04 -1.91 -7.50
N LYS A 64 -3.85 -1.17 -8.58
CA LYS A 64 -3.06 -1.65 -9.72
C LYS A 64 -1.61 -1.21 -9.53
N VAL A 65 -0.67 -2.10 -9.83
CA VAL A 65 0.77 -1.80 -9.80
C VAL A 65 1.34 -1.99 -11.19
N GLU A 66 2.06 -0.99 -11.66
CA GLU A 66 2.89 -1.05 -12.86
C GLU A 66 4.32 -1.46 -12.48
N LEU A 67 4.83 -2.49 -13.15
CA LEU A 67 6.22 -2.92 -13.04
C LEU A 67 6.99 -2.59 -14.32
N SER A 68 8.11 -1.90 -14.14
CA SER A 68 9.12 -1.66 -15.16
C SER A 68 10.30 -2.59 -14.95
N VAL A 69 10.85 -3.12 -16.05
CA VAL A 69 11.96 -4.09 -16.02
C VAL A 69 13.12 -3.60 -16.87
N SER A 70 14.34 -3.82 -16.40
CA SER A 70 15.58 -3.64 -17.17
C SER A 70 16.61 -4.70 -16.80
N GLY A 71 17.45 -5.08 -17.75
CA GLY A 71 18.59 -5.98 -17.56
C GLY A 71 19.92 -5.24 -17.60
N GLN A 72 20.96 -5.82 -17.01
CA GLN A 72 22.33 -5.33 -17.11
C GLN A 72 23.30 -6.52 -17.21
N ASN A 73 24.34 -6.38 -18.05
CA ASN A 73 25.38 -7.40 -18.25
C ASN A 73 24.81 -8.81 -18.50
N LEU A 74 23.74 -8.90 -19.29
CA LEU A 74 23.12 -10.17 -19.64
C LEU A 74 24.12 -11.09 -20.37
N LEU A 75 23.89 -12.40 -20.29
CA LEU A 75 24.69 -13.38 -21.02
C LEU A 75 24.62 -13.08 -22.52
N ASP A 76 25.77 -13.16 -23.17
CA ASP A 76 25.87 -13.06 -24.63
C ASP A 76 25.86 -14.49 -25.20
N ARG A 77 24.82 -14.83 -25.95
CA ARG A 77 24.63 -16.17 -26.54
C ARG A 77 24.93 -16.18 -28.04
N ASP A 78 24.94 -15.01 -28.65
CA ASP A 78 25.26 -14.84 -30.05
C ASP A 78 26.76 -14.93 -30.33
N VAL A 79 27.09 -15.54 -31.48
CA VAL A 79 28.49 -15.73 -31.90
C VAL A 79 29.03 -14.50 -32.63
N THR A 80 28.17 -13.76 -33.33
CA THR A 80 28.55 -12.63 -34.21
C THR A 80 27.89 -11.30 -33.85
N SER A 81 26.91 -11.32 -32.96
CA SER A 81 26.10 -10.19 -32.49
C SER A 81 26.07 -10.21 -30.95
N LYS A 82 25.39 -9.23 -30.37
CA LYS A 82 24.95 -9.32 -28.97
C LYS A 82 23.56 -9.94 -28.95
N SER A 83 23.24 -10.64 -27.87
CA SER A 83 21.87 -11.10 -27.61
C SER A 83 20.80 -10.03 -27.82
N ASP A 84 19.63 -10.48 -28.26
CA ASP A 84 18.37 -9.78 -28.48
C ASP A 84 17.37 -10.11 -27.34
N PRO A 85 17.56 -9.61 -26.11
CA PRO A 85 16.77 -10.05 -24.97
C PRO A 85 15.31 -9.57 -24.99
N PHE A 86 14.42 -10.43 -24.49
CA PHE A 86 13.08 -10.08 -24.03
C PHE A 86 12.80 -10.71 -22.66
N CYS A 87 11.90 -10.11 -21.88
CA CYS A 87 11.51 -10.60 -20.56
C CYS A 87 10.08 -11.14 -20.56
N VAL A 88 9.89 -12.30 -19.95
CA VAL A 88 8.61 -12.95 -19.71
C VAL A 88 8.31 -12.91 -18.22
N LEU A 89 7.14 -12.38 -17.86
CA LEU A 89 6.62 -12.43 -16.50
C LEU A 89 5.71 -13.65 -16.35
N PHE A 90 5.97 -14.46 -15.32
CA PHE A 90 5.10 -15.54 -14.89
C PHE A 90 4.49 -15.20 -13.53
N THR A 91 3.24 -15.61 -13.35
CA THR A 91 2.52 -15.58 -12.06
C THR A 91 2.26 -17.01 -11.60
N GLU A 92 2.30 -17.25 -10.30
CA GLU A 92 1.94 -18.54 -9.71
C GLU A 92 0.50 -18.49 -9.18
N ASN A 93 -0.35 -19.38 -9.68
CA ASN A 93 -1.70 -19.59 -9.15
C ASN A 93 -1.84 -21.05 -8.72
N ASN A 94 -2.13 -21.28 -7.42
CA ASN A 94 -2.29 -22.62 -6.83
C ASN A 94 -1.11 -23.56 -7.14
N GLY A 95 0.12 -23.07 -7.03
CA GLY A 95 1.34 -23.83 -7.29
C GLY A 95 1.67 -24.06 -8.76
N ARG A 96 0.89 -23.50 -9.70
CA ARG A 96 1.14 -23.58 -11.14
C ARG A 96 1.59 -22.23 -11.69
N TRP A 97 2.73 -22.22 -12.35
CA TRP A 97 3.23 -21.06 -13.08
C TRP A 97 2.52 -20.93 -14.43
N SER A 98 2.07 -19.72 -14.75
CA SER A 98 1.53 -19.35 -16.05
C SER A 98 2.18 -18.07 -16.56
N GLU A 99 2.45 -18.01 -17.87
CA GLU A 99 2.89 -16.77 -18.51
C GLU A 99 1.79 -15.72 -18.34
N TYR A 100 2.17 -14.56 -17.80
CA TYR A 100 1.29 -13.42 -17.62
C TYR A 100 1.33 -12.50 -18.85
N ASP A 101 2.52 -12.06 -19.23
CA ASP A 101 2.78 -11.23 -20.41
C ASP A 101 4.29 -11.21 -20.71
N ARG A 102 4.69 -10.60 -21.84
CA ARG A 102 6.08 -10.44 -22.26
C ARG A 102 6.40 -9.02 -22.73
N THR A 103 7.65 -8.62 -22.61
CA THR A 103 8.14 -7.35 -23.15
C THR A 103 8.36 -7.43 -24.67
N GLU A 104 8.62 -6.29 -25.28
CA GLU A 104 9.29 -6.25 -26.57
C GLU A 104 10.74 -6.78 -26.47
N THR A 105 11.30 -7.10 -27.63
CA THR A 105 12.70 -7.54 -27.78
C THR A 105 13.62 -6.35 -27.97
N ALA A 106 14.68 -6.29 -27.17
CA ALA A 106 15.70 -5.27 -27.25
C ALA A 106 16.86 -5.77 -28.13
N VAL A 107 16.90 -5.31 -29.38
CA VAL A 107 17.89 -5.78 -30.36
C VAL A 107 19.32 -5.40 -29.97
N ASN A 108 20.22 -6.39 -29.95
CA ASN A 108 21.67 -6.31 -29.79
C ASN A 108 22.07 -5.55 -28.51
N ASN A 109 21.42 -5.89 -27.39
CA ASN A 109 21.52 -5.10 -26.17
C ASN A 109 21.59 -5.96 -24.91
N LEU A 110 22.79 -6.10 -24.33
CA LEU A 110 23.00 -6.79 -23.05
C LEU A 110 22.58 -5.96 -21.81
N ASN A 111 22.11 -4.73 -22.01
CA ASN A 111 21.63 -3.83 -20.94
C ASN A 111 20.25 -3.23 -21.32
N PRO A 112 19.23 -4.08 -21.57
CA PRO A 112 17.96 -3.61 -22.07
C PRO A 112 17.19 -2.83 -21.01
N ALA A 113 16.52 -1.75 -21.42
CA ALA A 113 15.49 -1.10 -20.64
C ALA A 113 14.17 -1.22 -21.41
N PHE A 114 13.24 -2.01 -20.91
CA PHE A 114 12.01 -2.32 -21.63
C PHE A 114 10.97 -1.21 -21.46
N SER A 115 10.38 -0.82 -22.58
CA SER A 115 9.30 0.14 -22.69
C SER A 115 7.97 -0.46 -22.23
N LYS A 116 7.68 -1.72 -22.59
CA LYS A 116 6.51 -2.45 -22.09
C LYS A 116 6.58 -2.57 -20.57
N LYS A 117 5.45 -2.29 -19.93
CA LYS A 117 5.25 -2.43 -18.49
C LYS A 117 4.26 -3.54 -18.20
N PHE A 118 4.44 -4.21 -17.06
CA PHE A 118 3.49 -5.20 -16.57
C PHE A 118 2.54 -4.53 -15.58
N VAL A 119 1.24 -4.60 -15.83
CA VAL A 119 0.23 -4.06 -14.90
C VAL A 119 -0.43 -5.23 -14.19
N LEU A 120 -0.34 -5.26 -12.86
CA LEU A 120 -0.86 -6.33 -12.00
C LEU A 120 -1.87 -5.75 -11.02
N ASP A 121 -2.87 -6.55 -10.66
CA ASP A 121 -3.71 -6.27 -9.49
C ASP A 121 -2.92 -6.65 -8.24
N TYR A 122 -2.87 -5.75 -7.26
CA TYR A 122 -2.16 -5.93 -5.99
C TYR A 122 -3.15 -6.24 -4.86
N HIS A 123 -2.85 -7.31 -4.14
CA HIS A 123 -3.60 -7.82 -3.01
C HIS A 123 -2.64 -7.91 -1.82
N PHE A 124 -2.77 -6.99 -0.87
CA PHE A 124 -1.90 -6.93 0.31
C PHE A 124 -1.92 -8.24 1.11
N GLU A 125 -3.10 -8.85 1.17
CA GLU A 125 -3.42 -10.05 1.92
C GLU A 125 -3.01 -11.37 1.23
N GLU A 126 -2.24 -11.31 0.13
CA GLU A 126 -1.78 -12.47 -0.62
C GLU A 126 -0.27 -12.44 -0.88
N VAL A 127 0.37 -13.63 -0.81
CA VAL A 127 1.74 -13.81 -1.33
C VAL A 127 1.67 -14.02 -2.85
N GLN A 128 1.64 -12.93 -3.61
CA GLN A 128 1.59 -12.97 -5.07
C GLN A 128 2.99 -13.25 -5.66
N LYS A 129 3.31 -14.52 -5.95
CA LYS A 129 4.64 -14.89 -6.47
C LYS A 129 4.79 -14.57 -7.96
N LEU A 130 5.91 -13.95 -8.28
CA LEU A 130 6.31 -13.54 -9.63
C LEU A 130 7.63 -14.19 -10.01
N LYS A 131 7.77 -14.50 -11.30
CA LYS A 131 9.02 -14.95 -11.88
C LYS A 131 9.27 -14.21 -13.18
N PHE A 132 10.43 -13.56 -13.26
CA PHE A 132 10.92 -12.85 -14.43
C PHE A 132 11.96 -13.74 -15.09
N ALA A 133 11.72 -14.16 -16.32
CA ALA A 133 12.66 -14.95 -17.11
C ALA A 133 13.07 -14.15 -18.34
N LEU A 134 14.37 -14.09 -18.62
CA LEU A 134 14.92 -13.44 -19.80
C LEU A 134 15.40 -14.48 -20.80
N PHE A 135 15.12 -14.21 -22.07
CA PHE A 135 15.45 -15.06 -23.20
C PHE A 135 16.07 -14.21 -24.31
N ASP A 136 16.94 -14.82 -25.10
CA ASP A 136 17.52 -14.27 -26.32
C ASP A 136 16.64 -14.68 -27.51
N GLN A 137 16.21 -13.72 -28.32
CA GLN A 137 15.32 -14.00 -29.44
C GLN A 137 16.10 -14.47 -30.67
N ASP A 138 16.28 -15.78 -30.81
CA ASP A 138 16.94 -16.37 -31.99
C ASP A 138 16.00 -16.49 -33.21
N LYS A 139 14.70 -16.62 -32.95
CA LYS A 139 13.68 -16.96 -33.96
C LYS A 139 12.45 -16.06 -33.87
N SER A 140 11.64 -16.06 -34.93
CA SER A 140 10.33 -15.40 -34.94
C SER A 140 9.22 -16.21 -34.26
N SER A 141 9.56 -17.27 -33.51
CA SER A 141 8.59 -18.11 -32.78
C SER A 141 8.15 -17.46 -31.47
N THR A 142 6.93 -17.75 -31.05
CA THR A 142 6.41 -17.34 -29.72
C THR A 142 6.71 -18.37 -28.63
N GLN A 143 7.15 -19.58 -29.00
CA GLN A 143 7.43 -20.68 -28.08
C GLN A 143 8.77 -20.47 -27.38
N LEU A 144 8.79 -20.55 -26.05
CA LEU A 144 9.98 -20.24 -25.23
C LEU A 144 11.11 -21.26 -25.37
N GLU A 145 10.79 -22.50 -25.71
CA GLU A 145 11.77 -23.57 -25.94
C GLU A 145 12.62 -23.35 -27.21
N GLU A 146 12.21 -22.42 -28.06
CA GLU A 146 12.93 -22.07 -29.28
C GLU A 146 13.94 -20.92 -29.12
N HIS A 147 14.02 -20.35 -27.91
CA HIS A 147 14.84 -19.18 -27.57
C HIS A 147 15.87 -19.52 -26.50
N ASP A 148 17.06 -18.94 -26.59
CA ASP A 148 18.12 -19.19 -25.62
C ASP A 148 17.86 -18.54 -24.26
N PHE A 149 17.96 -19.30 -23.18
CA PHE A 149 17.69 -18.82 -21.83
C PHE A 149 18.87 -18.00 -21.26
N LEU A 150 18.58 -16.77 -20.84
CA LEU A 150 19.57 -15.81 -20.31
C LEU A 150 19.60 -15.79 -18.78
N GLY A 151 18.50 -16.13 -18.12
CA GLY A 151 18.40 -16.23 -16.67
C GLY A 151 17.02 -15.87 -16.13
N GLN A 152 16.78 -16.16 -14.85
CA GLN A 152 15.53 -15.86 -14.15
C GLN A 152 15.78 -15.24 -12.78
N PHE A 153 14.74 -14.58 -12.28
CA PHE A 153 14.64 -14.09 -10.91
C PHE A 153 13.20 -14.27 -10.43
N SER A 154 13.02 -14.77 -9.20
CA SER A 154 11.69 -14.98 -8.59
C SER A 154 11.60 -14.23 -7.26
N CYS A 155 10.45 -13.60 -7.00
CA CYS A 155 10.14 -12.90 -5.76
C CYS A 155 8.61 -12.76 -5.60
N SER A 156 8.14 -12.21 -4.48
CA SER A 156 6.75 -11.79 -4.35
C SER A 156 6.55 -10.36 -4.86
N LEU A 157 5.35 -10.01 -5.32
CA LEU A 157 4.98 -8.64 -5.63
C LEU A 157 5.15 -7.73 -4.40
N GLY A 158 4.82 -8.23 -3.21
CA GLY A 158 5.05 -7.58 -1.91
C GLY A 158 6.48 -7.08 -1.73
N THR A 159 7.48 -7.92 -2.03
CA THR A 159 8.91 -7.55 -1.96
C THR A 159 9.27 -6.41 -2.90
N ILE A 160 8.69 -6.38 -4.10
CA ILE A 160 8.97 -5.32 -5.09
C ILE A 160 8.37 -3.99 -4.63
N VAL A 161 7.11 -4.01 -4.16
CA VAL A 161 6.41 -2.78 -3.74
C VAL A 161 7.00 -2.21 -2.44
N SER A 162 7.44 -3.04 -1.50
CA SER A 162 8.08 -2.59 -0.26
C SER A 162 9.44 -1.94 -0.51
N SER A 163 10.18 -2.42 -1.52
CA SER A 163 11.47 -1.85 -1.89
C SER A 163 11.37 -0.70 -2.90
N LYS A 164 10.20 -0.53 -3.55
CA LYS A 164 9.92 0.32 -4.72
C LYS A 164 10.74 -0.01 -5.98
N LYS A 165 12.01 -0.36 -5.81
CA LYS A 165 12.96 -0.78 -6.84
C LYS A 165 13.89 -1.83 -6.25
N ILE A 166 14.02 -2.95 -6.94
CA ILE A 166 14.95 -4.02 -6.59
C ILE A 166 15.92 -4.26 -7.75
N THR A 167 17.17 -4.56 -7.43
CA THR A 167 18.18 -5.02 -8.38
C THR A 167 18.77 -6.32 -7.85
N GLN A 168 18.67 -7.40 -8.62
CA GLN A 168 19.02 -8.75 -8.18
C GLN A 168 19.79 -9.49 -9.28
N PRO A 169 20.68 -10.43 -8.91
CA PRO A 169 21.35 -11.29 -9.88
C PRO A 169 20.36 -12.26 -10.53
N LEU A 170 20.58 -12.53 -11.81
CA LEU A 170 19.86 -13.56 -12.54
C LEU A 170 20.47 -14.94 -12.26
N LEU A 171 19.60 -15.95 -12.19
CA LEU A 171 19.97 -17.35 -11.99
C LEU A 171 19.64 -18.18 -13.23
N LEU A 172 20.45 -19.18 -13.51
CA LEU A 172 20.16 -20.21 -14.50
C LEU A 172 19.14 -21.22 -13.95
N MET A 173 18.64 -22.13 -14.81
CA MET A 173 17.68 -23.17 -14.40
C MET A 173 18.23 -24.15 -13.33
N ASN A 174 19.54 -24.17 -13.13
CA ASN A 174 20.22 -24.97 -12.11
C ASN A 174 20.64 -24.14 -10.88
N ASP A 175 20.02 -22.98 -10.67
CA ASP A 175 20.25 -22.03 -9.58
C ASP A 175 21.68 -21.46 -9.50
N LYS A 176 22.50 -21.65 -10.54
CA LYS A 176 23.81 -20.99 -10.64
C LYS A 176 23.65 -19.55 -11.15
N PRO A 177 24.54 -18.63 -10.76
CA PRO A 177 24.55 -17.28 -11.32
C PRO A 177 24.63 -17.28 -12.85
N ALA A 178 23.77 -16.50 -13.50
CA ALA A 178 23.77 -16.28 -14.94
C ALA A 178 24.83 -15.23 -15.32
N GLY A 179 26.11 -15.60 -15.15
CA GLY A 179 27.24 -14.70 -15.36
C GLY A 179 27.19 -13.51 -14.41
N LYS A 180 27.30 -12.29 -14.95
CA LYS A 180 27.14 -11.02 -14.21
C LYS A 180 25.77 -10.37 -14.43
N GLY A 181 24.83 -11.13 -15.02
CA GLY A 181 23.51 -10.65 -15.38
C GLY A 181 22.73 -10.18 -14.16
N LEU A 182 22.25 -8.93 -14.21
CA LEU A 182 21.36 -8.35 -13.22
C LEU A 182 20.01 -8.05 -13.86
N ILE A 183 18.96 -8.18 -13.07
CA ILE A 183 17.63 -7.66 -13.38
C ILE A 183 17.30 -6.54 -12.39
N THR A 184 16.73 -5.46 -12.89
CA THR A 184 16.18 -4.38 -12.08
C THR A 184 14.70 -4.26 -12.36
N ILE A 185 13.89 -4.27 -11.31
CA ILE A 185 12.44 -4.13 -11.37
C ILE A 185 12.05 -2.94 -10.51
N ALA A 186 11.26 -2.02 -11.04
CA ALA A 186 10.72 -0.89 -10.28
C ALA A 186 9.19 -0.85 -10.39
N ALA A 187 8.54 -0.63 -9.24
CA ALA A 187 7.10 -0.58 -9.08
C ALA A 187 6.58 0.85 -8.95
N GLN A 188 5.39 1.07 -9.49
CA GLN A 188 4.61 2.30 -9.34
C GLN A 188 3.13 1.95 -9.17
N GLU A 189 2.44 2.63 -8.26
CA GLU A 189 0.98 2.49 -8.15
C GLU A 189 0.28 3.22 -9.30
N LEU A 190 -0.63 2.51 -9.96
CA LEU A 190 -1.53 3.02 -10.99
C LEU A 190 -2.89 3.36 -10.38
N SER A 191 -2.91 4.41 -9.57
CA SER A 191 -4.15 4.94 -9.02
C SER A 191 -4.09 6.47 -9.01
N ASP A 192 -5.19 7.08 -9.47
CA ASP A 192 -5.39 8.52 -9.29
C ASP A 192 -6.14 8.74 -7.98
N ASN A 193 -5.38 8.70 -6.88
CA ASN A 193 -5.91 8.92 -5.54
C ASN A 193 -6.09 10.41 -5.22
N ARG A 194 -6.18 11.28 -6.24
CA ARG A 194 -6.50 12.69 -6.01
C ARG A 194 -7.96 12.81 -5.62
N VAL A 195 -8.21 13.60 -4.59
CA VAL A 195 -9.55 14.02 -4.16
C VAL A 195 -9.68 15.53 -4.34
N ILE A 196 -10.87 15.98 -4.72
CA ILE A 196 -11.18 17.40 -4.89
C ILE A 196 -12.15 17.83 -3.80
N THR A 197 -11.74 18.82 -3.01
CA THR A 197 -12.56 19.46 -1.98
C THR A 197 -13.08 20.79 -2.49
N LEU A 198 -14.40 20.96 -2.51
CA LEU A 198 -15.06 22.15 -3.05
C LEU A 198 -15.88 22.85 -1.95
N SER A 199 -15.80 24.18 -1.90
CA SER A 199 -16.65 25.03 -1.07
C SER A 199 -17.40 26.03 -1.95
N LEU A 200 -18.73 25.92 -1.99
CA LEU A 200 -19.59 26.72 -2.86
C LEU A 200 -20.65 27.50 -2.08
N VAL A 201 -21.04 28.65 -2.62
CA VAL A 201 -22.20 29.41 -2.17
C VAL A 201 -23.02 29.90 -3.36
N GLY A 202 -24.32 30.05 -3.19
CA GLY A 202 -25.20 30.71 -4.16
C GLY A 202 -25.38 32.17 -3.80
N ARG A 203 -25.69 32.99 -4.81
CA ARG A 203 -26.01 34.41 -4.64
C ARG A 203 -27.14 34.82 -5.57
N LYS A 204 -28.18 35.43 -5.00
CA LYS A 204 -29.36 35.93 -5.72
C LYS A 204 -29.97 34.88 -6.66
N LEU A 205 -30.13 33.65 -6.18
CA LEU A 205 -30.81 32.59 -6.92
C LEU A 205 -32.28 32.98 -7.18
N ASP A 206 -32.84 32.46 -8.26
CA ASP A 206 -34.23 32.74 -8.59
C ASP A 206 -35.18 32.09 -7.58
N LYS A 207 -36.11 32.91 -7.08
CA LYS A 207 -37.24 32.46 -6.26
C LYS A 207 -38.15 31.56 -7.08
N LYS A 208 -38.51 30.40 -6.54
CA LYS A 208 -39.39 29.41 -7.19
C LYS A 208 -40.71 29.21 -6.45
N ASP A 209 -40.68 29.20 -5.12
CA ASP A 209 -41.88 29.13 -4.29
C ASP A 209 -42.80 30.36 -4.35
N LEU A 210 -44.11 30.11 -4.38
CA LEU A 210 -45.14 31.15 -4.28
C LEU A 210 -45.17 31.85 -2.91
N PHE A 211 -45.05 31.07 -1.83
CA PHE A 211 -45.15 31.55 -0.44
C PHE A 211 -43.89 31.31 0.40
N GLY A 212 -42.70 31.35 -0.22
CA GLY A 212 -41.42 31.23 0.49
C GLY A 212 -40.24 31.65 -0.37
N LYS A 213 -39.01 31.59 0.14
CA LYS A 213 -37.82 31.57 -0.72
C LYS A 213 -37.53 30.12 -1.10
N SER A 214 -36.81 29.92 -2.19
CA SER A 214 -36.37 28.60 -2.62
C SER A 214 -35.57 27.86 -1.53
N ASP A 215 -35.53 26.54 -1.64
CA ASP A 215 -34.76 25.54 -0.92
C ASP A 215 -33.66 24.95 -1.83
N PRO A 216 -32.63 25.72 -2.21
CA PRO A 216 -31.70 25.33 -3.26
C PRO A 216 -30.71 24.21 -2.88
N PHE A 217 -30.43 23.35 -3.85
CA PHE A 217 -29.33 22.37 -3.85
C PHE A 217 -28.64 22.27 -5.22
N LEU A 218 -27.43 21.70 -5.25
CA LEU A 218 -26.65 21.48 -6.46
C LEU A 218 -26.48 19.99 -6.75
N GLU A 219 -26.43 19.67 -8.04
CA GLU A 219 -26.07 18.37 -8.58
C GLU A 219 -24.92 18.51 -9.57
N PHE A 220 -23.89 17.67 -9.40
CA PHE A 220 -22.70 17.62 -10.24
C PHE A 220 -22.76 16.39 -11.13
N TYR A 221 -22.53 16.58 -12.42
CA TYR A 221 -22.61 15.54 -13.43
C TYR A 221 -21.34 15.46 -14.27
N LYS A 222 -20.97 14.23 -14.65
CA LYS A 222 -19.90 13.95 -15.62
C LYS A 222 -20.45 13.26 -16.88
N PRO A 223 -19.80 13.37 -18.03
CA PRO A 223 -20.16 12.58 -19.20
C PRO A 223 -19.84 11.10 -18.98
N GLY A 224 -20.81 10.22 -19.22
CA GLY A 224 -20.65 8.78 -19.25
C GLY A 224 -20.14 8.29 -20.61
N GLY A 225 -19.70 7.02 -20.65
CA GLY A 225 -19.18 6.40 -21.88
C GLY A 225 -20.22 6.29 -23.01
N ASP A 226 -21.51 6.30 -22.66
CA ASP A 226 -22.63 6.33 -23.61
C ASP A 226 -23.05 7.77 -24.01
N GLY A 227 -22.31 8.78 -23.55
CA GLY A 227 -22.59 10.20 -23.78
C GLY A 227 -23.67 10.79 -22.88
N LYS A 228 -24.25 10.03 -21.95
CA LYS A 228 -25.23 10.56 -20.98
C LYS A 228 -24.55 11.18 -19.77
N TRP A 229 -25.19 12.16 -19.16
CA TRP A 229 -24.71 12.75 -17.91
C TRP A 229 -24.98 11.80 -16.73
N MET A 230 -23.94 11.51 -15.95
CA MET A 230 -24.00 10.66 -14.77
C MET A 230 -23.82 11.53 -13.52
N LEU A 231 -24.73 11.38 -12.55
CA LEU A 231 -24.67 12.11 -11.28
C LEU A 231 -23.46 11.63 -10.47
N VAL A 232 -22.63 12.58 -10.05
CA VAL A 232 -21.43 12.33 -9.23
C VAL A 232 -21.68 12.71 -7.78
N HIS A 233 -22.30 13.87 -7.54
CA HIS A 233 -22.52 14.40 -6.20
C HIS A 233 -23.76 15.29 -6.13
N ARG A 234 -24.42 15.29 -4.97
CA ARG A 234 -25.53 16.18 -4.64
C ARG A 234 -25.26 16.82 -3.27
N THR A 235 -25.39 18.14 -3.19
CA THR A 235 -25.23 18.88 -1.92
C THR A 235 -26.46 18.70 -1.02
N GLU A 236 -26.37 19.14 0.23
CA GLU A 236 -27.57 19.29 1.06
C GLU A 236 -28.52 20.37 0.52
N VAL A 237 -29.79 20.28 0.94
CA VAL A 237 -30.81 21.29 0.69
C VAL A 237 -30.71 22.38 1.76
N ILE A 238 -30.58 23.63 1.33
CA ILE A 238 -30.59 24.78 2.25
C ILE A 238 -31.96 25.46 2.17
N LYS A 239 -32.74 25.39 3.23
CA LYS A 239 -34.12 25.89 3.20
C LYS A 239 -34.21 27.42 3.24
N TYR A 240 -35.21 27.95 2.55
CA TYR A 240 -35.69 29.32 2.65
C TYR A 240 -34.61 30.38 2.38
N THR A 241 -33.86 30.23 1.29
CA THR A 241 -32.78 31.16 0.93
C THR A 241 -32.58 31.31 -0.59
N LEU A 242 -32.13 32.49 -1.00
CA LEU A 242 -31.65 32.76 -2.37
C LEU A 242 -30.11 32.91 -2.39
N ASP A 243 -29.48 32.84 -1.23
CA ASP A 243 -28.04 33.00 -1.04
C ASP A 243 -27.52 31.82 -0.19
N PRO A 244 -27.66 30.56 -0.66
CA PRO A 244 -27.29 29.38 0.12
C PRO A 244 -25.79 29.29 0.37
N VAL A 245 -25.43 28.73 1.52
CA VAL A 245 -24.06 28.33 1.85
C VAL A 245 -24.10 26.83 2.09
N TRP A 246 -23.59 26.05 1.14
CA TRP A 246 -23.49 24.60 1.27
C TRP A 246 -22.24 24.22 2.04
N LYS A 247 -22.29 23.09 2.73
CA LYS A 247 -21.13 22.47 3.38
C LYS A 247 -20.09 22.13 2.33
N PRO A 248 -18.78 22.31 2.64
CA PRO A 248 -17.73 21.77 1.79
C PRO A 248 -17.89 20.26 1.64
N PHE A 249 -17.59 19.75 0.45
CA PHE A 249 -17.62 18.32 0.18
C PHE A 249 -16.35 17.88 -0.55
N THR A 250 -16.03 16.60 -0.43
CA THR A 250 -14.87 15.97 -1.07
C THR A 250 -15.33 14.78 -1.90
N VAL A 251 -14.84 14.69 -3.14
CA VAL A 251 -15.08 13.54 -4.02
C VAL A 251 -13.78 13.09 -4.69
N PRO A 252 -13.64 11.80 -5.07
CA PRO A 252 -12.53 11.36 -5.90
C PRO A 252 -12.51 12.10 -7.24
N LEU A 253 -11.33 12.54 -7.67
CA LEU A 253 -11.18 13.28 -8.92
C LEU A 253 -11.60 12.42 -10.14
N VAL A 254 -11.30 11.12 -10.09
CA VAL A 254 -11.77 10.13 -11.08
C VAL A 254 -13.29 10.03 -11.15
N SER A 255 -13.97 10.16 -10.02
CA SER A 255 -15.43 10.15 -9.98
C SER A 255 -16.02 11.39 -10.64
N LEU A 256 -15.35 12.54 -10.51
CA LEU A 256 -15.82 13.81 -11.05
C LEU A 256 -15.47 14.02 -12.53
N CYS A 257 -14.28 13.61 -12.98
CA CYS A 257 -13.80 13.90 -14.33
C CYS A 257 -12.89 12.81 -14.92
N ASP A 258 -12.94 11.57 -14.41
CA ASP A 258 -12.09 10.44 -14.84
C ASP A 258 -10.57 10.77 -14.78
N GLY A 259 -10.16 11.67 -13.88
CA GLY A 259 -8.78 12.12 -13.71
C GLY A 259 -8.31 13.17 -14.73
N ASP A 260 -9.10 13.44 -15.75
CA ASP A 260 -8.84 14.47 -16.77
C ASP A 260 -9.45 15.80 -16.33
N VAL A 261 -8.59 16.74 -15.94
CA VAL A 261 -9.00 18.03 -15.38
C VAL A 261 -9.65 18.97 -16.39
N GLU A 262 -9.56 18.65 -17.68
CA GLU A 262 -10.15 19.43 -18.77
C GLU A 262 -11.54 18.91 -19.18
N LYS A 263 -11.95 17.72 -18.73
CA LYS A 263 -13.28 17.18 -19.04
C LYS A 263 -14.40 18.08 -18.50
N PRO A 264 -15.50 18.25 -19.27
CA PRO A 264 -16.60 19.10 -18.86
C PRO A 264 -17.39 18.47 -17.71
N ILE A 265 -17.74 19.29 -16.73
CA ILE A 265 -18.60 18.99 -15.60
C ILE A 265 -19.84 19.86 -15.74
N GLN A 266 -21.02 19.25 -15.70
CA GLN A 266 -22.28 19.98 -15.67
C GLN A 266 -22.74 20.12 -14.22
N VAL A 267 -23.09 21.34 -13.83
CA VAL A 267 -23.63 21.63 -12.51
C VAL A 267 -25.03 22.19 -12.67
N MET A 268 -25.99 21.54 -12.03
CA MET A 268 -27.41 21.91 -12.06
C MET A 268 -27.85 22.37 -10.68
N CYS A 269 -28.61 23.46 -10.63
CA CYS A 269 -29.20 24.01 -9.42
C CYS A 269 -30.72 23.83 -9.47
N TYR A 270 -31.26 23.28 -8.40
CA TYR A 270 -32.68 22.98 -8.24
C TYR A 270 -33.21 23.58 -6.95
N ASP A 271 -34.52 23.82 -6.95
CA ASP A 271 -35.32 24.08 -5.76
C ASP A 271 -35.95 22.76 -5.27
N TYR A 272 -35.88 22.49 -3.97
CA TYR A 272 -36.40 21.23 -3.42
C TYR A 272 -37.91 21.30 -3.16
N ASP A 273 -38.67 20.51 -3.92
CA ASP A 273 -40.07 20.20 -3.63
C ASP A 273 -40.28 18.81 -2.99
N ASN A 274 -41.23 18.72 -2.04
CA ASN A 274 -41.55 17.47 -1.34
C ASN A 274 -42.21 16.39 -2.22
N ASP A 275 -42.71 16.75 -3.41
CA ASP A 275 -43.37 15.82 -4.34
C ASP A 275 -42.39 15.10 -5.28
N GLY A 276 -41.09 15.41 -5.18
CA GLY A 276 -40.02 14.86 -6.02
C GLY A 276 -39.86 15.57 -7.37
N GLY A 277 -40.72 16.54 -7.69
CA GLY A 277 -40.71 17.32 -8.93
C GLY A 277 -39.85 18.58 -8.85
N HIS A 278 -38.64 18.47 -8.30
CA HIS A 278 -37.76 19.60 -7.97
C HIS A 278 -37.66 20.67 -9.07
N ASP A 279 -37.86 21.92 -8.70
CA ASP A 279 -38.00 23.01 -9.62
C ASP A 279 -36.65 23.51 -10.14
N PHE A 280 -36.38 23.32 -11.44
CA PHE A 280 -35.07 23.70 -12.02
C PHE A 280 -34.82 25.21 -11.98
N ILE A 281 -33.75 25.63 -11.30
CA ILE A 281 -33.31 27.03 -11.20
C ILE A 281 -32.46 27.38 -12.41
N GLY A 282 -31.36 26.67 -12.64
CA GLY A 282 -30.46 26.88 -13.77
C GLY A 282 -29.26 25.92 -13.76
N GLU A 283 -28.40 26.04 -14.76
CA GLU A 283 -27.22 25.19 -14.95
C GLU A 283 -26.01 25.99 -15.46
N PHE A 284 -24.84 25.41 -15.31
CA PHE A 284 -23.62 25.86 -15.98
C PHE A 284 -22.70 24.65 -16.25
N GLN A 285 -21.73 24.85 -17.14
CA GLN A 285 -20.65 23.89 -17.36
C GLN A 285 -19.32 24.50 -16.92
N THR A 286 -18.43 23.65 -16.44
CA THR A 286 -17.06 24.03 -16.08
C THR A 286 -16.12 22.84 -16.24
N SER A 287 -14.86 22.97 -15.83
CA SER A 287 -13.88 21.89 -15.72
C SER A 287 -13.12 22.04 -14.40
N VAL A 288 -12.41 21.00 -13.96
CA VAL A 288 -11.58 21.09 -12.75
C VAL A 288 -10.50 22.17 -12.90
N SER A 289 -9.94 22.29 -14.10
CA SER A 289 -8.96 23.34 -14.46
C SER A 289 -9.50 24.74 -14.16
N GLN A 290 -10.74 25.02 -14.60
CA GLN A 290 -11.43 26.29 -14.31
C GLN A 290 -11.81 26.43 -12.83
N MET A 291 -12.25 25.35 -12.17
CA MET A 291 -12.55 25.36 -10.74
C MET A 291 -11.31 25.72 -9.91
N CYS A 292 -10.12 25.23 -10.29
CA CYS A 292 -8.85 25.52 -9.62
C CYS A 292 -8.35 26.96 -9.77
N GLU A 293 -8.98 27.78 -10.63
CA GLU A 293 -8.76 29.22 -10.62
C GLU A 293 -9.27 29.86 -9.31
N ALA A 294 -10.23 29.22 -8.62
CA ALA A 294 -10.63 29.61 -7.28
C ALA A 294 -9.54 29.25 -6.27
N ARG A 295 -8.96 30.25 -5.61
CA ARG A 295 -7.94 30.11 -4.55
C ARG A 295 -8.49 30.67 -3.25
N ASP A 296 -7.84 30.35 -2.13
CA ASP A 296 -8.22 30.91 -0.84
C ASP A 296 -8.18 32.46 -0.90
N GLY A 297 -9.35 33.08 -0.83
CA GLY A 297 -9.54 34.54 -0.96
C GLY A 297 -9.85 35.06 -2.38
N ILE A 298 -9.75 34.23 -3.41
CA ILE A 298 -10.06 34.58 -4.82
C ILE A 298 -11.15 33.62 -5.32
N PRO A 299 -12.43 34.01 -5.24
CA PRO A 299 -13.52 33.12 -5.68
C PRO A 299 -13.64 33.07 -7.20
N ARG A 300 -14.17 31.96 -7.72
CA ARG A 300 -14.64 31.84 -9.10
C ARG A 300 -16.16 31.90 -9.14
N GLU A 301 -16.71 32.74 -10.03
CA GLU A 301 -18.15 32.89 -10.18
C GLU A 301 -18.63 32.24 -11.48
N PHE A 302 -19.77 31.54 -11.40
CA PHE A 302 -20.44 30.91 -12.52
C PHE A 302 -21.89 31.42 -12.58
N GLU A 303 -22.29 31.93 -13.74
CA GLU A 303 -23.68 32.34 -13.95
C GLU A 303 -24.58 31.11 -14.09
N CYS A 304 -25.63 31.04 -13.28
CA CYS A 304 -26.59 29.95 -13.35
C CYS A 304 -27.62 30.26 -14.45
N ILE A 305 -27.62 29.49 -15.54
CA ILE A 305 -28.44 29.77 -16.72
C ILE A 305 -29.64 28.83 -16.79
N ASN A 306 -30.84 29.38 -16.93
CA ASN A 306 -32.04 28.61 -17.22
C ASN A 306 -32.33 28.69 -18.72
N PRO A 307 -32.13 27.61 -19.51
CA PRO A 307 -32.30 27.67 -20.96
C PRO A 307 -33.72 28.05 -21.39
N LYS A 308 -34.74 27.67 -20.60
CA LYS A 308 -36.13 28.03 -20.88
C LYS A 308 -36.36 29.54 -20.69
N LYS A 309 -35.77 30.17 -19.67
CA LYS A 309 -35.86 31.63 -19.46
C LYS A 309 -35.03 32.40 -20.48
N GLN A 310 -33.82 31.94 -20.80
CA GLN A 310 -32.95 32.56 -21.80
C GLN A 310 -33.61 32.64 -23.17
N LYS A 311 -34.33 31.60 -23.59
CA LYS A 311 -35.09 31.60 -24.85
C LYS A 311 -36.33 32.50 -24.82
N LYS A 312 -36.97 32.70 -23.67
CA LYS A 312 -38.26 33.39 -23.55
C LYS A 312 -38.16 34.87 -23.18
N LYS A 313 -37.12 35.29 -22.45
CA LYS A 313 -37.02 36.63 -21.86
C LYS A 313 -35.87 37.42 -22.51
N LYS A 314 -36.21 38.50 -23.23
CA LYS A 314 -35.22 39.35 -23.94
C LYS A 314 -34.14 39.98 -23.05
N ASN A 315 -34.45 40.28 -21.78
CA ASN A 315 -33.52 40.91 -20.82
C ASN A 315 -33.03 39.94 -19.74
N TYR A 316 -33.07 38.64 -19.99
CA TYR A 316 -32.57 37.64 -19.04
C TYR A 316 -31.04 37.68 -18.96
N LYS A 317 -30.50 37.78 -17.75
CA LYS A 317 -29.06 37.69 -17.49
C LYS A 317 -28.71 36.29 -16.99
N ASN A 318 -29.17 35.96 -15.79
CA ASN A 318 -28.98 34.66 -15.14
C ASN A 318 -30.12 34.41 -14.14
N SER A 319 -30.15 33.21 -13.54
CA SER A 319 -31.06 32.78 -12.47
C SER A 319 -30.33 32.77 -11.13
N GLY A 320 -29.34 33.65 -10.98
CA GLY A 320 -28.39 33.72 -9.87
C GLY A 320 -26.97 33.32 -10.26
N ILE A 321 -26.06 33.39 -9.28
CA ILE A 321 -24.63 33.12 -9.44
C ILE A 321 -24.20 32.07 -8.43
N ILE A 322 -23.47 31.05 -8.89
CA ILE A 322 -22.80 30.07 -8.05
C ILE A 322 -21.34 30.50 -7.89
N ILE A 323 -20.88 30.63 -6.65
CA ILE A 323 -19.56 31.13 -6.30
C ILE A 323 -18.78 30.00 -5.66
N LEU A 324 -17.72 29.55 -6.32
CA LEU A 324 -16.74 28.62 -5.79
C LEU A 324 -15.72 29.41 -4.97
N ARG A 325 -15.73 29.24 -3.65
CA ARG A 325 -14.85 29.96 -2.70
C ARG A 325 -13.47 29.32 -2.58
N SER A 326 -13.41 27.99 -2.66
CA SER A 326 -12.17 27.23 -2.54
C SER A 326 -12.29 25.94 -3.34
N CYS A 327 -11.22 25.60 -4.06
CA CYS A 327 -11.04 24.35 -4.77
C CYS A 327 -9.66 23.80 -4.39
N LYS A 328 -9.63 22.70 -3.64
CA LYS A 328 -8.38 22.07 -3.20
C LYS A 328 -8.31 20.66 -3.75
N ILE A 329 -7.30 20.40 -4.59
CA ILE A 329 -6.97 19.05 -5.01
C ILE A 329 -5.86 18.57 -4.08
N ASN A 330 -6.18 17.55 -3.29
CA ASN A 330 -5.24 16.87 -2.43
C ASN A 330 -5.04 15.45 -2.94
N ARG A 331 -3.90 14.84 -2.59
CA ARG A 331 -3.73 13.40 -2.76
C ARG A 331 -4.19 12.73 -1.48
N ASP A 332 -5.15 11.85 -1.61
CA ASP A 332 -5.56 10.95 -0.54
C ASP A 332 -4.68 9.71 -0.69
N TYR A 333 -3.72 9.51 0.19
CA TYR A 333 -2.72 8.46 -0.04
C TYR A 333 -3.32 7.08 0.29
N SER A 334 -3.08 6.07 -0.54
CA SER A 334 -3.49 4.70 -0.24
C SER A 334 -2.54 4.05 0.78
N PHE A 335 -2.91 2.88 1.32
CA PHE A 335 -1.97 2.07 2.10
C PHE A 335 -0.69 1.76 1.30
N LEU A 336 -0.85 1.45 0.00
CA LEU A 336 0.25 1.14 -0.89
C LEU A 336 1.14 2.37 -1.17
N ASP A 337 0.57 3.58 -1.23
CA ASP A 337 1.35 4.82 -1.34
C ASP A 337 2.33 4.97 -0.16
N TYR A 338 1.96 4.53 1.06
CA TYR A 338 2.88 4.52 2.22
C TYR A 338 3.99 3.50 2.06
N ILE A 339 3.63 2.27 1.68
CA ILE A 339 4.61 1.20 1.47
C ILE A 339 5.62 1.59 0.38
N LEU A 340 5.15 2.05 -0.79
CA LEU A 340 6.00 2.56 -1.88
C LEU A 340 6.77 3.83 -1.49
N GLY A 341 6.27 4.58 -0.52
CA GLY A 341 6.92 5.73 0.10
C GLY A 341 8.01 5.38 1.11
N GLY A 342 8.28 4.09 1.34
CA GLY A 342 9.29 3.59 2.27
C GLY A 342 8.77 3.32 3.68
N CYS A 343 7.45 3.26 3.89
CA CYS A 343 6.89 2.83 5.16
C CYS A 343 7.20 1.35 5.40
N GLN A 344 7.70 1.03 6.59
CA GLN A 344 7.99 -0.34 6.99
C GLN A 344 6.96 -0.86 7.98
N LEU A 345 6.57 -2.13 7.85
CA LEU A 345 5.65 -2.79 8.77
C LEU A 345 6.45 -3.56 9.84
N MET A 346 6.46 -3.02 11.06
CA MET A 346 7.15 -3.60 12.21
C MET A 346 6.28 -4.70 12.84
N PHE A 347 6.63 -5.97 12.65
CA PHE A 347 5.80 -7.10 13.07
C PHE A 347 6.26 -7.71 14.40
N THR A 348 5.36 -7.80 15.38
CA THR A 348 5.57 -8.43 16.69
C THR A 348 4.54 -9.53 16.91
N VAL A 349 4.98 -10.68 17.46
CA VAL A 349 4.10 -11.81 17.77
C VAL A 349 4.03 -12.02 19.29
N GLY A 350 2.81 -12.01 19.83
CA GLY A 350 2.45 -12.36 21.20
C GLY A 350 1.75 -13.72 21.26
N ILE A 351 2.34 -14.65 22.01
CA ILE A 351 1.85 -16.02 22.12
C ILE A 351 1.38 -16.28 23.54
N ASP A 352 0.12 -16.67 23.66
CA ASP A 352 -0.48 -17.14 24.90
C ASP A 352 0.11 -18.48 25.30
N PHE A 353 0.62 -18.60 26.53
CA PHE A 353 1.09 -19.85 27.13
C PHE A 353 0.36 -20.15 28.44
N THR A 354 -0.91 -19.77 28.53
CA THR A 354 -1.72 -19.98 29.72
C THR A 354 -2.19 -21.42 29.87
N ALA A 355 -2.49 -21.82 31.10
CA ALA A 355 -2.82 -23.19 31.48
C ALA A 355 -4.12 -23.72 30.84
N SER A 356 -5.01 -22.83 30.36
CA SER A 356 -6.22 -23.19 29.61
C SER A 356 -5.91 -24.01 28.36
N ASN A 357 -4.72 -23.82 27.77
CA ASN A 357 -4.27 -24.54 26.60
C ASN A 357 -3.90 -26.02 26.84
N GLY A 358 -3.81 -26.46 28.10
CA GLY A 358 -3.38 -27.81 28.48
C GLY A 358 -1.87 -28.05 28.32
N ASN A 359 -1.39 -29.17 28.83
CA ASN A 359 0.04 -29.51 28.80
C ASN A 359 0.51 -29.79 27.35
N PRO A 360 1.57 -29.12 26.84
CA PRO A 360 2.01 -29.26 25.45
C PRO A 360 2.47 -30.68 25.07
N LEU A 361 2.72 -31.55 26.04
CA LEU A 361 3.02 -32.97 25.79
C LEU A 361 1.76 -33.81 25.51
N ASP A 362 0.59 -33.33 25.90
CA ASP A 362 -0.68 -34.03 25.72
C ASP A 362 -1.27 -33.75 24.34
N PRO A 363 -1.65 -34.77 23.55
CA PRO A 363 -2.21 -34.58 22.20
C PRO A 363 -3.49 -33.72 22.13
N SER A 364 -4.16 -33.50 23.26
CA SER A 364 -5.35 -32.63 23.35
C SER A 364 -5.01 -31.16 23.57
N SER A 365 -3.75 -30.81 23.86
CA SER A 365 -3.33 -29.43 24.05
C SER A 365 -3.31 -28.66 22.75
N LEU A 366 -3.66 -27.38 22.80
CA LEU A 366 -3.56 -26.47 21.66
C LEU A 366 -2.10 -26.18 21.27
N HIS A 367 -1.15 -26.36 22.19
CA HIS A 367 0.28 -26.26 21.92
C HIS A 367 0.92 -27.58 21.50
N TYR A 368 0.18 -28.70 21.48
CA TYR A 368 0.75 -29.98 21.05
C TYR A 368 1.22 -29.91 19.60
N ILE A 369 2.53 -30.05 19.39
CA ILE A 369 3.10 -30.12 18.05
C ILE A 369 2.86 -31.55 17.55
N ASN A 370 1.96 -31.69 16.58
CA ASN A 370 1.63 -33.00 16.01
C ASN A 370 2.82 -33.61 15.24
N PRO A 371 2.79 -34.90 14.88
CA PRO A 371 3.87 -35.54 14.11
C PRO A 371 4.14 -34.92 12.74
N MET A 372 3.21 -34.14 12.19
CA MET A 372 3.42 -33.35 10.97
C MET A 372 4.06 -31.98 11.24
N GLY A 373 4.42 -31.68 12.49
CA GLY A 373 5.13 -30.47 12.88
C GLY A 373 4.26 -29.22 13.00
N THR A 374 2.96 -29.35 13.28
CA THR A 374 2.06 -28.17 13.33
C THR A 374 0.99 -28.23 14.41
N ASN A 375 0.44 -27.07 14.74
CA ASN A 375 -0.74 -26.83 15.58
C ASN A 375 -1.41 -25.51 15.15
N GLU A 376 -2.49 -25.10 15.81
CA GLU A 376 -3.23 -23.87 15.44
C GLU A 376 -2.39 -22.60 15.64
N TYR A 377 -1.57 -22.54 16.71
CA TYR A 377 -0.64 -21.43 16.94
C TYR A 377 0.38 -21.27 15.81
N LEU A 378 1.08 -22.35 15.44
CA LEU A 378 2.01 -22.36 14.31
C LEU A 378 1.32 -22.00 13.01
N SER A 379 0.11 -22.52 12.78
CA SER A 379 -0.66 -22.21 11.57
C SER A 379 -1.00 -20.72 11.48
N ALA A 380 -1.38 -20.08 12.58
CA ALA A 380 -1.63 -18.64 12.64
C ALA A 380 -0.35 -17.81 12.43
N ILE A 381 0.77 -18.19 13.08
CA ILE A 381 2.09 -17.55 12.89
C ILE A 381 2.46 -17.58 11.40
N TRP A 382 2.31 -18.73 10.76
CA TRP A 382 2.64 -18.90 9.35
C TRP A 382 1.71 -18.13 8.43
N ALA A 383 0.40 -18.18 8.66
CA ALA A 383 -0.58 -17.52 7.80
C ALA A 383 -0.39 -15.99 7.75
N VAL A 384 -0.13 -15.38 8.91
CA VAL A 384 0.03 -13.92 9.02
C VAL A 384 1.46 -13.49 8.68
N GLY A 385 2.43 -14.15 9.30
CA GLY A 385 3.83 -13.79 9.18
C GLY A 385 4.35 -13.90 7.75
N GLN A 386 3.88 -14.89 6.96
CA GLN A 386 4.40 -15.09 5.60
C GLN A 386 4.12 -13.92 4.66
N ILE A 387 3.06 -13.17 4.92
CA ILE A 387 2.67 -12.01 4.11
C ILE A 387 3.33 -10.76 4.65
N ILE A 388 3.24 -10.53 5.97
CA ILE A 388 3.77 -9.30 6.58
C ILE A 388 5.29 -9.19 6.41
N GLN A 389 6.03 -10.30 6.44
CA GLN A 389 7.50 -10.28 6.33
C GLN A 389 8.03 -9.69 5.02
N ASP A 390 7.22 -9.55 3.97
CA ASP A 390 7.65 -8.93 2.72
C ASP A 390 7.69 -7.39 2.80
N TYR A 391 7.09 -6.82 3.85
CA TYR A 391 7.01 -5.38 4.13
C TYR A 391 7.91 -4.94 5.29
N ASP A 392 8.71 -5.87 5.82
CA ASP A 392 9.78 -5.61 6.77
C ASP A 392 11.13 -5.80 6.06
N SER A 393 12.03 -4.82 6.18
CA SER A 393 13.31 -4.83 5.46
C SER A 393 14.34 -5.78 6.05
N ASP A 394 14.39 -5.91 7.38
CA ASP A 394 15.40 -6.74 8.05
C ASP A 394 14.86 -8.14 8.40
N LYS A 395 13.53 -8.29 8.39
CA LYS A 395 12.80 -9.51 8.72
C LYS A 395 13.19 -10.05 10.10
N MET A 396 13.48 -9.15 11.03
CA MET A 396 13.76 -9.46 12.42
C MET A 396 12.51 -9.16 13.25
N PHE A 397 11.89 -10.20 13.79
CA PHE A 397 10.58 -10.07 14.43
C PHE A 397 10.67 -10.37 15.93
N PRO A 398 10.30 -9.43 16.81
CA PRO A 398 10.13 -9.73 18.24
C PRO A 398 9.06 -10.81 18.43
N ALA A 399 9.41 -11.86 19.16
CA ALA A 399 8.49 -12.92 19.53
C ALA A 399 8.41 -13.02 21.06
N LEU A 400 7.23 -12.73 21.60
CA LEU A 400 6.95 -12.61 23.01
C LEU A 400 5.90 -13.64 23.44
N GLY A 401 6.09 -14.22 24.63
CA GLY A 401 5.13 -15.09 25.28
C GLY A 401 4.52 -14.40 26.50
N PHE A 402 3.30 -14.80 26.90
CA PHE A 402 2.66 -14.33 28.13
C PHE A 402 1.88 -15.44 28.84
N GLY A 403 1.72 -15.32 30.16
CA GLY A 403 0.91 -16.24 30.95
C GLY A 403 1.61 -17.54 31.37
N ALA A 404 2.94 -17.55 31.39
CA ALA A 404 3.74 -18.72 31.80
C ALA A 404 4.66 -18.40 32.99
N GLN A 405 5.04 -19.45 33.73
CA GLN A 405 6.13 -19.38 34.71
C GLN A 405 7.46 -19.76 34.05
N LEU A 406 8.51 -18.98 34.34
CA LEU A 406 9.83 -19.14 33.73
C LEU A 406 10.89 -19.60 34.74
N PRO A 407 11.84 -20.46 34.36
CA PRO A 407 12.98 -20.77 35.20
C PRO A 407 13.90 -19.55 35.39
N PRO A 408 14.72 -19.53 36.45
CA PRO A 408 14.87 -20.55 37.49
C PRO A 408 13.90 -20.39 38.67
N ASP A 409 13.29 -19.22 38.86
CA ASP A 409 12.48 -18.89 40.04
C ASP A 409 10.99 -19.20 39.87
N TRP A 410 10.57 -19.62 38.67
CA TRP A 410 9.20 -20.00 38.32
C TRP A 410 8.18 -18.91 38.63
N LYS A 411 8.59 -17.65 38.51
CA LYS A 411 7.67 -16.51 38.58
C LYS A 411 6.83 -16.43 37.32
N VAL A 412 5.58 -16.04 37.52
CA VAL A 412 4.65 -15.74 36.44
C VAL A 412 5.18 -14.55 35.65
N SER A 413 5.29 -14.72 34.35
CA SER A 413 5.60 -13.66 33.42
C SER A 413 4.38 -13.38 32.54
N HIS A 414 4.00 -12.10 32.49
CA HIS A 414 2.99 -11.60 31.57
C HIS A 414 3.60 -11.08 30.26
N GLU A 415 4.91 -11.22 30.09
CA GLU A 415 5.64 -10.91 28.88
C GLU A 415 7.08 -11.44 28.96
N PHE A 416 7.52 -12.27 28.01
CA PHE A 416 8.91 -12.72 27.94
C PHE A 416 9.35 -13.03 26.51
N ALA A 417 10.63 -12.86 26.21
CA ALA A 417 11.19 -13.26 24.92
C ALA A 417 11.19 -14.79 24.79
N ILE A 418 10.50 -15.34 23.78
CA ILE A 418 10.36 -16.81 23.64
C ILE A 418 11.68 -17.48 23.23
N ASN A 419 12.63 -16.71 22.71
CA ASN A 419 14.00 -17.16 22.45
C ASN A 419 14.90 -17.16 23.72
N PHE A 420 14.33 -16.85 24.89
CA PHE A 420 15.02 -16.69 26.18
C PHE A 420 16.15 -15.65 26.21
N ASN A 421 16.16 -14.72 25.25
CA ASN A 421 17.07 -13.58 25.24
C ASN A 421 16.27 -12.28 25.52
N PRO A 422 16.16 -11.86 26.80
CA PRO A 422 15.38 -10.68 27.16
C PRO A 422 15.96 -9.38 26.60
N THR A 423 17.24 -9.36 26.22
CA THR A 423 17.88 -8.18 25.60
C THR A 423 17.71 -8.13 24.09
N ASN A 424 17.34 -9.25 23.46
CA ASN A 424 17.14 -9.34 22.02
C ASN A 424 16.04 -10.36 21.71
N PRO A 425 14.76 -9.96 21.74
CA PRO A 425 13.63 -10.85 21.49
C PRO A 425 13.43 -11.18 19.99
N PHE A 426 14.31 -10.70 19.11
CA PHE A 426 14.13 -10.77 17.67
C PHE A 426 14.50 -12.15 17.11
N CYS A 427 13.61 -12.67 16.27
CA CYS A 427 13.77 -13.91 15.51
C CYS A 427 13.98 -13.60 14.02
N SER A 428 14.84 -14.36 13.35
CA SER A 428 15.09 -14.18 11.92
C SER A 428 13.99 -14.84 11.09
N GLY A 429 13.14 -14.02 10.50
CA GLY A 429 11.98 -14.44 9.71
C GLY A 429 10.92 -15.18 10.50
N VAL A 430 9.86 -15.57 9.81
CA VAL A 430 8.76 -16.38 10.38
C VAL A 430 9.27 -17.76 10.79
N ASP A 431 10.21 -18.34 10.03
CA ASP A 431 10.93 -19.56 10.37
C ASP A 431 11.58 -19.46 11.76
N GLY A 432 12.26 -18.35 12.06
CA GLY A 432 12.89 -18.12 13.35
C GLY A 432 11.89 -18.07 14.50
N ILE A 433 10.71 -17.46 14.28
CA ILE A 433 9.62 -17.44 15.28
C ILE A 433 9.13 -18.87 15.54
N ALA A 434 8.85 -19.65 14.49
CA ALA A 434 8.37 -21.03 14.61
C ALA A 434 9.38 -21.94 15.33
N GLN A 435 10.67 -21.76 15.05
CA GLN A 435 11.75 -22.47 15.73
C GLN A 435 11.83 -22.09 17.21
N ALA A 436 11.79 -20.79 17.54
CA ALA A 436 11.84 -20.31 18.91
C ALA A 436 10.62 -20.75 19.72
N TYR A 437 9.43 -20.71 19.12
CA TYR A 437 8.19 -21.24 19.70
C TYR A 437 8.34 -22.72 20.06
N SER A 438 8.78 -23.55 19.10
CA SER A 438 8.93 -25.00 19.33
C SER A 438 9.98 -25.29 20.42
N ALA A 439 11.06 -24.52 20.45
CA ALA A 439 12.13 -24.67 21.43
C ALA A 439 11.73 -24.19 22.84
N CYS A 440 10.81 -23.23 22.97
CA CYS A 440 10.45 -22.68 24.28
C CYS A 440 9.49 -23.55 25.08
N LEU A 441 8.58 -24.28 24.41
CA LEU A 441 7.54 -25.10 25.02
C LEU A 441 8.02 -26.03 26.16
N PRO A 442 9.09 -26.83 26.01
CA PRO A 442 9.53 -27.74 27.08
C PRO A 442 10.20 -27.04 28.28
N HIS A 443 10.48 -25.74 28.18
CA HIS A 443 11.24 -24.99 29.18
C HIS A 443 10.38 -24.06 30.05
N ILE A 444 9.08 -23.96 29.77
CA ILE A 444 8.13 -23.10 30.49
C ILE A 444 7.03 -23.93 31.16
N ARG A 445 6.36 -23.35 32.16
CA ARG A 445 5.16 -23.93 32.76
C ARG A 445 3.97 -23.04 32.47
N PHE A 446 2.95 -23.58 31.83
CA PHE A 446 1.75 -22.82 31.52
C PHE A 446 1.03 -22.42 32.81
N TYR A 447 0.57 -21.17 32.88
CA TYR A 447 -0.02 -20.60 34.09
C TYR A 447 -1.10 -19.56 33.74
N GLY A 448 -1.31 -18.53 34.54
CA GLY A 448 -2.22 -17.42 34.23
C GLY A 448 -2.02 -16.26 35.19
N PRO A 449 -2.84 -15.20 35.11
CA PRO A 449 -3.92 -14.99 34.15
C PRO A 449 -3.47 -14.67 32.70
N THR A 450 -4.46 -14.66 31.79
CA THR A 450 -4.32 -14.23 30.39
C THR A 450 -4.47 -12.71 30.31
N ASN A 451 -3.34 -12.00 30.27
CA ASN A 451 -3.31 -10.53 30.31
C ASN A 451 -2.74 -9.94 29.02
N PHE A 452 -3.50 -9.09 28.32
CA PHE A 452 -3.05 -8.47 27.06
C PHE A 452 -2.49 -7.05 27.26
N SER A 453 -2.91 -6.35 28.31
CA SER A 453 -2.47 -4.97 28.54
C SER A 453 -0.94 -4.82 28.55
N PRO A 454 -0.14 -5.72 29.14
CA PRO A 454 1.32 -5.59 29.15
C PRO A 454 1.93 -5.54 27.74
N ILE A 455 1.58 -6.49 26.88
CA ILE A 455 2.15 -6.60 25.53
C ILE A 455 1.64 -5.51 24.59
N VAL A 456 0.35 -5.13 24.71
CA VAL A 456 -0.21 -3.98 23.96
C VAL A 456 0.54 -2.71 24.34
N ASN A 457 0.74 -2.44 25.63
CA ASN A 457 1.49 -1.28 26.10
C ASN A 457 2.97 -1.31 25.70
N HIS A 458 3.58 -2.49 25.57
CA HIS A 458 4.96 -2.62 25.13
C HIS A 458 5.12 -2.18 23.68
N VAL A 459 4.32 -2.72 22.76
CA VAL A 459 4.39 -2.34 21.35
C VAL A 459 3.96 -0.89 21.15
N ALA A 460 2.94 -0.42 21.88
CA ALA A 460 2.52 0.98 21.87
C ALA A 460 3.66 1.94 22.27
N ARG A 461 4.52 1.57 23.23
CA ARG A 461 5.69 2.39 23.59
C ARG A 461 6.66 2.58 22.42
N PHE A 462 6.92 1.54 21.63
CA PHE A 462 7.76 1.65 20.44
C PHE A 462 7.08 2.46 19.33
N ALA A 463 5.78 2.22 19.11
CA ALA A 463 4.99 3.01 18.15
C ALA A 463 5.02 4.50 18.50
N ALA A 464 4.85 4.85 19.78
CA ALA A 464 4.96 6.24 20.25
C ALA A 464 6.36 6.83 20.03
N GLN A 465 7.43 6.09 20.32
CA GLN A 465 8.80 6.55 20.07
C GLN A 465 9.06 6.78 18.59
N ALA A 466 8.59 5.89 17.71
CA ALA A 466 8.75 6.01 16.27
C ALA A 466 8.11 7.29 15.71
N THR A 467 6.98 7.77 16.28
CA THR A 467 6.36 9.04 15.85
C THR A 467 7.24 10.28 16.06
N GLN A 468 8.21 10.20 16.97
CA GLN A 468 9.13 11.30 17.28
C GLN A 468 10.38 11.30 16.39
N GLN A 469 10.64 10.21 15.67
CA GLN A 469 11.81 10.07 14.82
C GLN A 469 11.60 10.79 13.47
N GLN A 470 12.70 11.24 12.86
CA GLN A 470 12.71 11.84 11.51
C GLN A 470 12.98 10.82 10.39
N THR A 471 13.09 9.54 10.74
CA THR A 471 13.39 8.42 9.84
C THR A 471 12.17 8.00 9.01
N ALA A 472 12.37 7.03 8.11
CA ALA A 472 11.31 6.40 7.33
C ALA A 472 10.16 5.94 8.24
N MET A 473 8.93 6.05 7.75
CA MET A 473 7.74 5.76 8.55
C MET A 473 7.72 4.29 8.98
N GLN A 474 7.34 4.05 10.23
CA GLN A 474 7.18 2.71 10.80
C GLN A 474 5.74 2.55 11.27
N TYR A 475 5.10 1.45 10.87
CA TYR A 475 3.77 1.06 11.30
C TYR A 475 3.84 -0.28 12.02
N PHE A 476 3.34 -0.35 13.25
CA PHE A 476 3.50 -1.49 14.13
C PHE A 476 2.30 -2.44 14.02
N ILE A 477 2.56 -3.73 13.90
CA ILE A 477 1.54 -4.77 13.87
C ILE A 477 1.84 -5.75 15.00
N LEU A 478 0.93 -5.84 15.96
CA LEU A 478 0.97 -6.83 17.03
C LEU A 478 -0.01 -7.96 16.73
N LEU A 479 0.50 -9.15 16.44
CA LEU A 479 -0.30 -10.38 16.37
C LEU A 479 -0.36 -11.04 17.74
N ILE A 480 -1.55 -11.16 18.32
CA ILE A 480 -1.82 -11.92 19.55
C ILE A 480 -2.52 -13.22 19.17
N ILE A 481 -2.01 -14.35 19.64
CA ILE A 481 -2.64 -15.66 19.46
C ILE A 481 -2.99 -16.20 20.84
N THR A 482 -4.27 -16.54 21.07
CA THR A 482 -4.81 -16.90 22.38
C THR A 482 -5.90 -17.96 22.29
N ASP A 483 -6.15 -18.71 23.37
CA ASP A 483 -7.25 -19.66 23.46
C ASP A 483 -8.50 -19.14 24.18
N GLY A 484 -8.58 -17.83 24.47
CA GLY A 484 -9.89 -17.16 24.44
C GLY A 484 -10.50 -16.59 25.72
N VAL A 485 -9.76 -16.22 26.77
CA VAL A 485 -10.36 -15.43 27.87
C VAL A 485 -9.41 -14.34 28.35
N ILE A 486 -9.73 -13.07 28.11
CA ILE A 486 -8.94 -11.94 28.63
C ILE A 486 -9.31 -11.71 30.09
N SER A 487 -8.30 -11.76 30.97
CA SER A 487 -8.48 -11.56 32.41
C SER A 487 -8.41 -10.08 32.81
N ASP A 488 -7.61 -9.27 32.10
CA ASP A 488 -7.39 -7.84 32.34
C ASP A 488 -8.17 -6.97 31.33
N MET A 489 -9.45 -7.27 31.12
CA MET A 489 -10.26 -6.62 30.08
C MET A 489 -10.32 -5.09 30.23
N GLU A 490 -10.37 -4.57 31.45
CA GLU A 490 -10.46 -3.13 31.69
C GLU A 490 -9.16 -2.40 31.32
N GLU A 491 -8.02 -2.98 31.69
CA GLU A 491 -6.67 -2.49 31.39
C GLU A 491 -6.33 -2.68 29.91
N THR A 492 -6.75 -3.79 29.31
CA THR A 492 -6.59 -4.07 27.87
C THR A 492 -7.38 -3.06 27.05
N ARG A 493 -8.65 -2.82 27.40
CA ARG A 493 -9.48 -1.81 26.75
C ARG A 493 -8.86 -0.42 26.84
N HIS A 494 -8.33 -0.04 28.00
CA HIS A 494 -7.62 1.23 28.16
C HIS A 494 -6.37 1.30 27.27
N ALA A 495 -5.55 0.24 27.24
CA ALA A 495 -4.35 0.17 26.41
C ALA A 495 -4.68 0.28 24.91
N VAL A 496 -5.73 -0.40 24.44
CA VAL A 496 -6.21 -0.30 23.04
C VAL A 496 -6.68 1.12 22.72
N VAL A 497 -7.45 1.76 23.60
CA VAL A 497 -7.88 3.16 23.41
C VAL A 497 -6.68 4.11 23.32
N GLN A 498 -5.65 3.94 24.15
CA GLN A 498 -4.44 4.77 24.03
C GLN A 498 -3.64 4.45 22.76
N ALA A 499 -3.50 3.17 22.41
CA ALA A 499 -2.79 2.72 21.21
C ALA A 499 -3.48 3.19 19.91
N SER A 500 -4.81 3.44 19.93
CA SER A 500 -5.56 3.91 18.75
C SER A 500 -5.03 5.23 18.17
N LYS A 501 -4.30 6.01 18.97
CA LYS A 501 -3.67 7.29 18.60
C LYS A 501 -2.28 7.14 17.97
N LEU A 502 -1.74 5.92 17.94
CA LEU A 502 -0.37 5.60 17.51
C LEU A 502 -0.39 4.87 16.17
N PRO A 503 0.73 4.79 15.41
CA PRO A 503 0.81 4.03 14.16
C PRO A 503 0.92 2.53 14.43
N MET A 504 -0.17 1.94 14.94
CA MET A 504 -0.23 0.56 15.40
C MET A 504 -1.57 -0.09 15.06
N SER A 505 -1.55 -1.37 14.70
CA SER A 505 -2.70 -2.27 14.64
C SER A 505 -2.45 -3.52 15.49
N ILE A 506 -3.52 -4.13 15.96
CA ILE A 506 -3.55 -5.34 16.78
C ILE A 506 -4.40 -6.36 16.02
N ILE A 507 -3.81 -7.52 15.77
CA ILE A 507 -4.52 -8.67 15.23
C ILE A 507 -4.64 -9.69 16.36
N ILE A 508 -5.84 -10.21 16.59
CA ILE A 508 -6.10 -11.25 17.58
C ILE A 508 -6.62 -12.49 16.85
N VAL A 509 -5.87 -13.60 16.93
CA VAL A 509 -6.31 -14.90 16.41
C VAL A 509 -6.72 -15.79 17.58
N GLY A 510 -8.01 -16.13 17.64
CA GLY A 510 -8.57 -17.03 18.65
C GLY A 510 -8.45 -18.49 18.23
N VAL A 511 -7.63 -19.27 18.94
CA VAL A 511 -7.46 -20.71 18.71
C VAL A 511 -8.32 -21.55 19.66
N GLY A 512 -8.58 -22.81 19.30
CA GLY A 512 -9.41 -23.71 20.10
C GLY A 512 -10.91 -23.45 19.94
N ASN A 513 -11.67 -23.69 21.01
CA ASN A 513 -13.14 -23.68 20.99
C ASN A 513 -13.75 -22.85 22.14
N ALA A 514 -12.99 -21.92 22.71
CA ALA A 514 -13.48 -21.08 23.80
C ALA A 514 -14.55 -20.07 23.31
N ASP A 515 -15.13 -19.37 24.29
CA ASP A 515 -16.01 -18.23 24.06
C ASP A 515 -15.17 -16.98 23.76
N PHE A 516 -15.34 -16.42 22.56
CA PHE A 516 -14.57 -15.27 22.10
C PHE A 516 -15.32 -13.93 22.17
N ALA A 517 -16.44 -13.86 22.90
CA ALA A 517 -17.23 -12.64 23.04
C ALA A 517 -16.41 -11.42 23.54
N ALA A 518 -15.38 -11.67 24.35
CA ALA A 518 -14.43 -10.66 24.83
C ALA A 518 -13.59 -10.05 23.69
N MET A 519 -13.20 -10.85 22.70
CA MET A 519 -12.39 -10.42 21.57
C MET A 519 -13.25 -9.74 20.51
N GLU A 520 -14.44 -10.27 20.24
CA GLU A 520 -15.48 -9.62 19.41
C GLU A 520 -15.89 -8.25 19.98
N PHE A 521 -15.77 -8.05 21.30
CA PHE A 521 -15.96 -6.73 21.90
C PHE A 521 -14.84 -5.75 21.57
N LEU A 522 -13.59 -6.22 21.51
CA LEU A 522 -12.43 -5.36 21.23
C LEU A 522 -12.34 -4.96 19.75
N ASP A 523 -12.82 -5.81 18.85
CA ASP A 523 -12.82 -5.67 17.38
C ASP A 523 -13.53 -4.41 16.86
N GLY A 524 -14.31 -3.71 17.68
CA GLY A 524 -14.77 -2.34 17.38
C GLY A 524 -15.79 -2.16 16.24
N ASP A 525 -15.97 -3.12 15.34
CA ASP A 525 -16.84 -3.11 14.16
C ASP A 525 -18.27 -2.61 14.43
N ASN A 526 -18.84 -3.03 15.55
CA ASN A 526 -20.22 -2.72 15.92
C ASN A 526 -20.35 -1.49 16.84
N ARG A 527 -19.24 -0.97 17.39
CA ARG A 527 -19.24 0.11 18.39
C ARG A 527 -17.86 0.70 18.63
N THR A 528 -17.80 2.02 18.76
CA THR A 528 -16.60 2.71 19.22
C THR A 528 -16.18 2.23 20.62
N LEU A 529 -14.97 1.67 20.72
CA LEU A 529 -14.40 1.23 21.98
C LEU A 529 -14.16 2.44 22.90
N ARG A 530 -14.50 2.30 24.18
CA ARG A 530 -14.26 3.33 25.20
C ARG A 530 -13.37 2.78 26.29
N SER A 531 -12.51 3.57 26.90
CA SER A 531 -11.75 3.17 28.09
C SER A 531 -12.60 3.27 29.37
N HIS A 532 -12.04 2.89 30.52
CA HIS A 532 -12.70 3.08 31.82
C HIS A 532 -12.81 4.54 32.26
N THR A 533 -12.01 5.44 31.67
CA THR A 533 -12.12 6.88 31.92
C THR A 533 -13.24 7.55 31.10
N GLY A 534 -13.89 6.80 30.20
CA GLY A 534 -14.92 7.30 29.29
C GLY A 534 -14.38 7.80 27.94
N GLU A 535 -13.06 7.87 27.78
CA GLU A 535 -12.40 8.26 26.53
C GLU A 535 -12.68 7.26 25.41
N GLU A 536 -12.97 7.77 24.21
CA GLU A 536 -13.23 6.98 22.99
C GLU A 536 -11.92 6.68 22.24
N ALA A 537 -11.83 5.50 21.63
CA ALA A 537 -10.78 5.18 20.69
C ALA A 537 -10.82 6.15 19.50
N ALA A 538 -9.66 6.63 19.07
CA ALA A 538 -9.54 7.58 17.96
C ALA A 538 -9.90 6.95 16.60
N ARG A 539 -9.70 5.64 16.49
CA ARG A 539 -10.03 4.78 15.33
C ARG A 539 -10.06 3.33 15.79
N ASP A 540 -10.59 2.48 14.93
CA ASP A 540 -10.44 1.04 15.10
C ASP A 540 -9.01 0.59 14.78
N ILE A 541 -8.48 -0.28 15.63
CA ILE A 541 -7.12 -0.84 15.50
C ILE A 541 -7.07 -2.34 15.81
N VAL A 542 -8.18 -2.96 16.18
CA VAL A 542 -8.21 -4.38 16.55
C VAL A 542 -8.92 -5.12 15.43
N GLN A 543 -8.31 -6.18 14.93
CA GLN A 543 -9.01 -7.20 14.14
C GLN A 543 -9.04 -8.49 14.94
N PHE A 544 -10.21 -9.08 15.15
CA PHE A 544 -10.37 -10.41 15.71
C PHE A 544 -10.77 -11.44 14.65
N VAL A 545 -10.07 -12.58 14.64
CA VAL A 545 -10.40 -13.72 13.77
C VAL A 545 -10.39 -15.04 14.55
N PRO A 546 -11.51 -15.77 14.63
CA PRO A 546 -11.54 -17.09 15.24
C PRO A 546 -10.99 -18.16 14.27
N PHE A 547 -9.85 -18.76 14.62
CA PHE A 547 -9.16 -19.77 13.79
C PHE A 547 -10.05 -20.96 13.43
N ARG A 548 -10.99 -21.32 14.32
CA ARG A 548 -11.93 -22.46 14.12
C ARG A 548 -12.72 -22.38 12.82
N GLU A 549 -12.97 -21.18 12.28
CA GLU A 549 -13.68 -20.98 11.02
C GLU A 549 -12.85 -21.38 9.79
N PHE A 550 -11.52 -21.53 9.96
CA PHE A 550 -10.57 -21.75 8.88
C PHE A 550 -9.87 -23.12 8.96
N ARG A 551 -10.20 -23.97 9.94
CA ARG A 551 -9.59 -25.32 10.10
C ARG A 551 -9.61 -26.17 8.83
N ASN A 552 -10.66 -26.02 8.02
CA ASN A 552 -10.85 -26.75 6.75
C ASN A 552 -10.73 -25.83 5.52
N ALA A 553 -10.35 -24.58 5.71
CA ALA A 553 -10.17 -23.61 4.62
C ALA A 553 -8.74 -23.66 4.08
N ALA A 554 -8.53 -23.07 2.91
CA ALA A 554 -7.19 -22.83 2.40
C ALA A 554 -6.46 -21.84 3.34
N LYS A 555 -5.15 -21.97 3.52
CA LYS A 555 -4.37 -21.13 4.46
C LYS A 555 -4.49 -19.65 4.10
N GLU A 556 -4.59 -19.37 2.81
CA GLU A 556 -4.78 -18.07 2.20
C GLU A 556 -6.09 -17.42 2.66
N THR A 557 -7.11 -18.20 3.03
CA THR A 557 -8.39 -17.67 3.51
C THR A 557 -8.26 -17.06 4.92
N LEU A 558 -7.47 -17.68 5.80
CA LEU A 558 -7.20 -17.12 7.13
C LEU A 558 -6.40 -15.82 7.01
N ALA A 559 -5.34 -15.83 6.20
CA ALA A 559 -4.55 -14.64 5.92
C ALA A 559 -5.39 -13.47 5.39
N LYS A 560 -6.29 -13.76 4.43
CA LYS A 560 -7.25 -12.79 3.89
C LYS A 560 -8.11 -12.17 4.97
N ALA A 561 -8.71 -12.98 5.82
CA ALA A 561 -9.58 -12.49 6.89
C ALA A 561 -8.79 -11.65 7.91
N VAL A 562 -7.60 -12.10 8.28
CA VAL A 562 -6.76 -11.43 9.30
C VAL A 562 -6.19 -10.09 8.83
N LEU A 563 -5.87 -9.98 7.55
CA LEU A 563 -5.19 -8.80 6.98
C LEU A 563 -6.15 -7.83 6.30
N ALA A 564 -7.45 -8.16 6.20
CA ALA A 564 -8.45 -7.41 5.44
C ALA A 564 -8.55 -5.93 5.86
N GLU A 565 -8.49 -5.67 7.17
CA GLU A 565 -8.71 -4.32 7.70
C GLU A 565 -7.43 -3.50 7.85
N LEU A 566 -6.25 -4.13 7.82
CA LEU A 566 -4.99 -3.41 8.03
C LEU A 566 -4.80 -2.20 7.10
N PRO A 567 -5.08 -2.28 5.78
CA PRO A 567 -5.00 -1.11 4.90
C PRO A 567 -5.89 0.05 5.34
N GLN A 568 -7.12 -0.23 5.80
CA GLN A 568 -8.08 0.79 6.21
C GLN A 568 -7.74 1.37 7.59
N GLN A 569 -7.37 0.50 8.54
CA GLN A 569 -6.93 0.92 9.87
C GLN A 569 -5.73 1.85 9.77
N GLN A 570 -4.77 1.53 8.91
CA GLN A 570 -3.66 2.41 8.61
C GLN A 570 -4.23 3.75 8.13
N GLN A 571 -5.00 3.82 7.04
CA GLN A 571 -5.56 5.07 6.48
C GLN A 571 -6.23 6.00 7.49
N HIS A 572 -6.95 5.47 8.47
CA HIS A 572 -7.64 6.27 9.48
C HIS A 572 -6.75 6.80 10.63
N ALA A 573 -5.47 6.44 10.72
CA ALA A 573 -4.58 6.87 11.82
C ALA A 573 -4.21 8.36 11.84
N GLY A 574 -4.90 9.22 11.07
CA GLY A 574 -4.64 10.65 11.02
C GLY A 574 -3.24 10.99 10.49
N TRP A 575 -2.52 10.02 9.93
CA TRP A 575 -1.20 10.19 9.33
C TRP A 575 -1.24 11.04 8.08
N ALA A 576 -2.44 11.36 7.55
CA ALA A 576 -2.69 12.21 6.37
C ALA A 576 -2.06 13.62 6.46
N SER A 577 -1.48 13.97 7.60
CA SER A 577 -0.71 15.19 7.81
C SER A 577 0.77 15.10 7.39
N ARG A 578 1.33 13.91 7.17
CA ARG A 578 2.66 13.73 6.56
C ARG A 578 2.53 12.92 5.27
N PRO A 579 2.68 13.56 4.08
CA PRO A 579 2.72 12.81 2.83
C PRO A 579 3.87 11.80 2.88
N PRO A 580 3.77 10.64 2.18
CA PRO A 580 4.91 9.76 1.97
C PRO A 580 6.10 10.57 1.44
N GLN A 581 7.33 10.16 1.74
CA GLN A 581 8.52 10.89 1.27
C GLN A 581 8.56 10.88 -0.27
N GLU A 582 8.00 11.91 -0.89
CA GLU A 582 8.21 12.19 -2.30
C GLU A 582 9.68 12.56 -2.46
N HIS A 583 10.49 11.61 -2.92
CA HIS A 583 11.76 11.97 -3.52
C HIS A 583 11.43 12.89 -4.69
N ALA A 584 11.86 14.15 -4.57
CA ALA A 584 11.52 15.22 -5.50
C ALA A 584 11.56 14.69 -6.94
N ARG A 585 10.39 14.69 -7.59
CA ARG A 585 10.34 14.53 -9.04
C ARG A 585 11.27 15.59 -9.60
N SER A 586 12.45 15.20 -10.07
CA SER A 586 13.21 16.11 -10.92
C SER A 586 12.30 16.43 -12.08
N PRO A 587 11.91 17.70 -12.30
CA PRO A 587 11.13 18.04 -13.47
C PRO A 587 12.01 17.70 -14.67
N CYS A 588 11.67 16.64 -15.38
CA CYS A 588 12.05 16.51 -16.78
C CYS A 588 11.40 17.69 -17.49
N PHE A 589 12.09 18.83 -17.54
CA PHE A 589 11.80 19.84 -18.54
C PHE A 589 11.99 19.17 -19.89
N LEU A 590 10.85 18.82 -20.50
CA LEU A 590 10.71 18.65 -21.93
C LEU A 590 11.12 19.97 -22.60
N VAL A 591 12.43 20.17 -22.78
CA VAL A 591 12.96 21.05 -23.83
C VAL A 591 13.07 20.21 -25.10
N GLY A 592 11.95 19.61 -25.49
CA GLY A 592 11.81 18.75 -26.65
C GLY A 592 10.73 19.32 -27.55
N GLY A 593 10.97 20.50 -28.11
CA GLY A 593 9.98 21.18 -28.94
C GLY A 593 10.39 22.59 -29.31
N LEU A 594 11.52 22.72 -30.03
CA LEU A 594 11.83 23.91 -30.87
C LEU A 594 13.06 23.72 -31.79
N PHE A 595 13.68 22.53 -31.85
CA PHE A 595 14.83 22.25 -32.73
C PHE A 595 14.48 21.44 -34.00
N PHE A 596 13.30 21.65 -34.57
CA PHE A 596 12.91 21.06 -35.86
C PHE A 596 12.59 22.13 -36.93
N PHE A 597 13.38 23.20 -37.01
CA PHE A 597 13.39 24.09 -38.19
C PHE A 597 14.72 24.86 -38.29
N SER A 598 15.84 24.17 -38.54
CA SER A 598 17.04 24.75 -39.20
C SER A 598 18.20 23.76 -39.28
N PHE A 599 18.07 22.70 -40.08
CA PHE A 599 19.21 21.93 -40.58
C PHE A 599 18.95 21.58 -42.04
N LYS A 600 18.89 22.61 -42.88
CA LYS A 600 18.89 22.47 -44.34
C LYS A 600 19.54 23.68 -45.02
N LEU A 601 20.65 24.15 -44.47
CA LEU A 601 21.58 25.11 -45.06
C LEU A 601 22.87 24.92 -44.24
N ILE A 602 24.06 24.94 -44.85
CA ILE A 602 25.37 24.51 -44.28
C ILE A 602 25.73 23.05 -44.59
N HIS A 603 25.71 22.70 -45.87
CA HIS A 603 26.59 21.63 -46.41
C HIS A 603 27.17 21.99 -47.79
N ILE A 604 27.26 23.29 -48.07
CA ILE A 604 27.89 23.84 -49.27
C ILE A 604 28.72 25.03 -48.79
N LEU A 605 30.02 24.82 -48.57
CA LEU A 605 31.13 25.81 -48.50
C LEU A 605 32.25 25.34 -47.56
N ILE A 606 32.88 24.19 -47.81
CA ILE A 606 34.31 24.01 -47.48
C ILE A 606 34.95 23.20 -48.62
N PHE A 607 35.16 23.88 -49.75
CA PHE A 607 36.26 23.62 -50.67
C PHE A 607 36.99 24.95 -50.77
N TYR A 608 38.22 25.03 -50.24
CA TYR A 608 39.38 25.76 -50.80
C TYR A 608 40.51 25.81 -49.75
N ASN A 609 41.62 25.15 -50.09
CA ASN A 609 43.04 25.42 -49.80
C ASN A 609 43.42 26.31 -48.61
N TRP A 610 44.40 25.88 -47.79
CA TRP A 610 45.82 26.09 -48.11
C TRP A 610 46.76 25.34 -47.14
N THR A 611 47.97 25.13 -47.64
CA THR A 611 49.07 24.25 -47.24
C THR A 611 50.00 24.85 -46.18
N SER A 612 50.71 24.02 -45.40
CA SER A 612 52.19 24.09 -45.14
C SER A 612 52.67 23.00 -44.15
N THR A 613 53.83 22.42 -44.44
CA THR A 613 54.63 21.41 -43.67
C THR A 613 56.09 21.92 -43.50
N PRO A 614 57.07 21.17 -42.93
CA PRO A 614 57.37 20.80 -41.52
C PRO A 614 58.81 21.29 -41.12
N PRO A 615 59.59 20.74 -40.12
CA PRO A 615 60.28 19.43 -40.27
C PRO A 615 60.69 18.61 -38.98
N THR A 616 60.93 17.29 -39.16
CA THR A 616 62.01 16.36 -38.67
C THR A 616 62.48 16.33 -37.19
N SER A 617 63.02 15.28 -36.53
CA SER A 617 63.27 13.83 -36.72
C SER A 617 64.07 13.28 -35.49
N CYS A 618 64.11 11.95 -35.32
CA CYS A 618 65.14 11.09 -34.64
C CYS A 618 64.82 10.38 -33.30
N SER A 619 65.06 9.06 -33.31
CA SER A 619 64.93 8.01 -32.28
C SER A 619 66.31 7.67 -31.61
N PRO A 620 66.59 6.46 -31.04
CA PRO A 620 66.22 5.90 -29.72
C PRO A 620 67.44 5.30 -28.92
N ALA A 621 67.25 4.84 -27.67
CA ALA A 621 67.97 3.77 -26.91
C ALA A 621 67.67 3.94 -25.40
N GLY A 622 67.62 2.97 -24.48
CA GLY A 622 67.90 1.53 -24.42
C GLY A 622 67.71 1.05 -22.96
N LEU A 623 67.47 -0.26 -22.80
CA LEU A 623 67.42 -1.11 -21.58
C LEU A 623 68.69 -0.99 -20.68
N PRO A 624 68.83 -1.60 -19.45
CA PRO A 624 68.19 -2.86 -18.97
C PRO A 624 67.85 -3.00 -17.45
N LEU A 625 67.32 -4.20 -17.12
CA LEU A 625 67.04 -4.86 -15.82
C LEU A 625 68.29 -5.45 -15.12
N LEU A 626 68.23 -5.65 -13.78
CA LEU A 626 68.80 -6.77 -12.96
C LEU A 626 68.40 -6.56 -11.46
N GLU A 627 67.65 -7.41 -10.76
CA GLU A 627 67.94 -8.68 -10.02
C GLU A 627 68.50 -8.59 -8.57
N SER A 628 67.71 -9.17 -7.64
CA SER A 628 67.93 -9.88 -6.34
C SER A 628 69.03 -9.53 -5.32
N ILE A 629 68.70 -9.70 -4.01
CA ILE A 629 69.40 -10.57 -3.01
C ILE A 629 68.65 -10.57 -1.64
N ASP A 630 68.54 -11.77 -1.04
CA ASP A 630 68.09 -12.12 0.33
C ASP A 630 69.12 -11.77 1.43
N ASP A 631 68.70 -11.54 2.69
CA ASP A 631 69.23 -12.28 3.87
C ASP A 631 68.44 -12.03 5.18
N THR A 632 68.64 -12.96 6.12
CA THR A 632 67.87 -13.32 7.33
C THR A 632 68.47 -12.80 8.65
N SER A 633 67.63 -12.58 9.69
CA SER A 633 67.90 -12.92 11.13
C SER A 633 66.81 -12.42 12.12
N ARG A 634 66.43 -13.30 13.06
CA ARG A 634 65.51 -13.14 14.25
C ARG A 634 66.36 -12.83 15.52
N PRO A 635 65.86 -12.56 16.78
CA PRO A 635 64.58 -13.03 17.39
C PRO A 635 63.88 -12.20 18.53
N HIS A 636 62.73 -12.76 18.96
CA HIS A 636 62.00 -12.69 20.25
C HIS A 636 61.12 -11.47 20.63
N ARG A 637 59.79 -11.71 20.70
CA ARG A 637 58.93 -11.47 21.89
C ARG A 637 57.54 -12.15 21.77
N ILE A 638 56.97 -12.37 22.96
CA ILE A 638 55.82 -13.18 23.41
C ILE A 638 54.46 -12.69 22.85
N PRO A 639 53.44 -13.57 22.64
CA PRO A 639 52.16 -13.16 22.05
C PRO A 639 51.21 -12.56 23.10
N LEU A 640 50.63 -11.39 22.78
CA LEU A 640 49.45 -10.84 23.42
C LEU A 640 48.25 -11.04 22.48
N LEU A 641 47.19 -11.64 23.01
CA LEU A 641 45.90 -11.84 22.33
C LEU A 641 45.34 -10.50 21.85
N LEU A 642 45.16 -10.37 20.53
CA LEU A 642 44.34 -9.33 19.92
C LEU A 642 42.96 -9.92 19.63
N SER A 643 41.94 -9.31 20.23
CA SER A 643 40.54 -9.39 19.85
C SER A 643 40.32 -8.96 18.38
N PRO A 644 39.31 -9.49 17.68
CA PRO A 644 39.08 -9.19 16.28
C PRO A 644 38.59 -7.75 16.06
N PRO A 645 38.93 -7.09 14.93
CA PRO A 645 38.35 -5.80 14.58
C PRO A 645 36.93 -5.96 14.04
N LEU A 646 36.06 -5.02 14.43
CA LEU A 646 34.71 -4.81 13.88
C LEU A 646 34.75 -4.57 12.35
N PRO A 647 33.70 -4.91 11.59
CA PRO A 647 33.70 -4.74 10.14
C PRO A 647 33.58 -3.26 9.76
N LEU A 648 34.48 -2.80 8.90
CA LEU A 648 34.37 -1.52 8.22
C LEU A 648 33.28 -1.63 7.14
N LEU A 649 32.24 -0.81 7.27
CA LEU A 649 31.24 -0.56 6.25
C LEU A 649 31.93 0.11 5.04
N SER A 650 32.01 -0.56 3.89
CA SER A 650 32.44 0.06 2.64
C SER A 650 31.26 0.82 2.03
N ILE A 651 31.29 2.15 2.09
CA ILE A 651 30.38 3.01 1.33
C ILE A 651 31.08 3.34 0.00
N GLU A 652 30.62 2.77 -1.11
CA GLU A 652 30.99 3.24 -2.45
C GLU A 652 30.13 4.48 -2.80
N CYS A 653 30.73 5.68 -2.77
CA CYS A 653 30.11 6.88 -3.31
C CYS A 653 30.46 7.00 -4.81
N THR A 654 29.46 6.86 -5.68
CA THR A 654 29.59 7.21 -7.11
C THR A 654 29.46 8.73 -7.29
N LEU A 655 30.54 9.40 -7.74
CA LEU A 655 30.53 10.82 -8.09
C LEU A 655 30.00 11.03 -9.52
N TYR A 656 28.95 11.84 -9.66
CA TYR A 656 28.49 12.34 -10.97
C TYR A 656 29.20 13.66 -11.29
N ASN A 657 30.00 13.70 -12.35
CA ASN A 657 30.55 14.94 -12.90
C ASN A 657 29.52 15.57 -13.87
N PHE A 658 29.03 16.77 -13.56
CA PHE A 658 28.31 17.60 -14.50
C PHE A 658 29.27 18.62 -15.14
N SER A 659 29.46 18.53 -16.45
CA SER A 659 30.10 19.58 -17.24
C SER A 659 29.04 20.30 -18.07
N GLY A 660 28.95 21.62 -17.89
CA GLY A 660 28.08 22.49 -18.66
C GLY A 660 28.90 23.44 -19.53
N ILE A 661 28.43 23.70 -20.75
CA ILE A 661 29.01 24.71 -21.65
C ILE A 661 28.08 25.92 -21.66
N VAL A 662 28.64 27.11 -21.38
CA VAL A 662 27.93 28.39 -21.51
C VAL A 662 28.59 29.20 -22.62
N ILE A 663 27.78 29.67 -23.58
CA ILE A 663 28.25 30.57 -24.65
C ILE A 663 27.68 31.96 -24.38
N LYS A 664 28.57 32.95 -24.21
CA LYS A 664 28.21 34.36 -24.10
C LYS A 664 29.13 35.17 -25.00
N GLU A 665 28.55 36.07 -25.80
CA GLU A 665 29.29 36.99 -26.69
C GLU A 665 30.32 36.29 -27.59
N ASN A 666 29.90 35.22 -28.28
CA ASN A 666 30.75 34.42 -29.18
C ASN A 666 32.01 33.80 -28.53
N LYS A 667 32.01 33.61 -27.21
CA LYS A 667 33.05 32.85 -26.49
C LYS A 667 32.43 31.66 -25.76
N ILE A 668 33.10 30.51 -25.86
CA ILE A 668 32.73 29.25 -25.20
C ILE A 668 33.40 29.21 -23.83
N PHE A 669 32.62 29.03 -22.77
CA PHE A 669 33.09 28.83 -21.42
C PHE A 669 32.68 27.43 -20.94
N THR A 670 33.65 26.65 -20.47
CA THR A 670 33.40 25.34 -19.85
C THR A 670 33.32 25.55 -18.34
N ILE A 671 32.19 25.20 -17.74
CA ILE A 671 32.05 25.19 -16.28
C ILE A 671 32.32 23.76 -15.80
N ILE A 672 33.43 23.59 -15.09
CA ILE A 672 33.74 22.38 -14.33
C ILE A 672 33.43 22.72 -12.86
N THR A 673 32.39 22.12 -12.30
CA THR A 673 32.19 22.13 -10.85
C THR A 673 32.83 20.87 -10.28
N GLY A 674 34.00 21.02 -9.67
CA GLY A 674 34.66 19.96 -8.91
C GLY A 674 34.44 20.18 -7.42
N PHE A 675 33.79 19.24 -6.74
CA PHE A 675 33.82 19.15 -5.28
C PHE A 675 35.22 18.65 -4.89
N PHE A 676 36.06 19.51 -4.30
CA PHE A 676 37.34 19.11 -3.71
C PHE A 676 37.19 18.97 -2.20
N GLN A 677 37.44 17.76 -1.69
CA GLN A 677 37.60 17.43 -0.28
C GLN A 677 38.92 18.01 0.25
N GLY A 678 38.85 18.94 1.22
CA GLY A 678 39.96 19.27 2.09
C GLY A 678 40.01 18.33 3.29
N ILE A 679 40.57 17.12 3.13
CA ILE A 679 41.14 16.35 4.25
C ILE A 679 42.61 16.13 3.95
N LYS A 680 43.42 17.13 4.31
CA LYS A 680 44.83 16.96 4.67
C LYS A 680 45.26 18.16 5.51
N GLU A 681 44.78 18.16 6.75
CA GLU A 681 45.29 18.84 7.96
C GLU A 681 44.13 19.10 8.94
N PHE A 682 43.59 18.04 9.54
CA PHE A 682 42.85 18.16 10.80
C PHE A 682 42.96 16.83 11.56
N GLN A 683 44.13 16.61 12.15
CA GLN A 683 44.32 15.57 13.14
C GLN A 683 44.49 16.29 14.49
N MET A 684 43.38 16.68 15.10
CA MET A 684 43.36 17.11 16.51
C MET A 684 42.49 16.12 17.29
N SER A 685 43.12 15.46 18.27
CA SER A 685 42.48 14.51 19.17
C SER A 685 41.47 15.23 20.06
N LEU A 686 40.26 14.67 20.18
CA LEU A 686 39.17 15.12 21.05
C LEU A 686 39.58 15.19 22.54
N SER A 687 40.71 14.59 22.92
CA SER A 687 41.32 14.70 24.26
C SER A 687 41.98 16.05 24.55
N GLN A 688 42.14 16.94 23.56
CA GLN A 688 42.76 18.26 23.73
C GLN A 688 41.75 19.43 23.78
N LEU A 689 40.47 19.21 23.41
CA LEU A 689 39.46 20.29 23.35
C LEU A 689 38.61 20.42 24.63
N LEU A 690 38.57 19.38 25.46
CA LEU A 690 37.72 19.32 26.66
C LEU A 690 38.16 20.19 27.87
N PRO A 691 39.41 20.70 27.99
CA PRO A 691 39.75 21.61 29.11
C PRO A 691 39.48 23.10 28.85
N GLN A 692 39.07 23.53 27.65
CA GLN A 692 38.97 24.96 27.29
C GLN A 692 37.54 25.50 27.12
N LEU A 693 36.52 24.67 27.30
CA LEU A 693 35.13 25.11 27.24
C LEU A 693 34.64 25.38 28.68
N GLY A 694 34.60 26.66 29.03
CA GLY A 694 33.87 27.14 30.22
C GLY A 694 32.36 26.94 30.07
N PRO A 695 31.60 27.11 31.16
CA PRO A 695 30.20 26.65 31.27
C PRO A 695 29.17 27.31 30.33
N ASP A 696 29.54 28.32 29.53
CA ASP A 696 28.61 29.06 28.65
C ASP A 696 28.80 28.77 27.14
N GLY A 697 29.61 27.77 26.77
CA GLY A 697 30.01 27.52 25.37
C GLY A 697 29.16 26.54 24.54
N LEU A 698 27.97 26.14 24.99
CA LEU A 698 27.20 25.04 24.35
C LEU A 698 25.88 25.45 23.67
N THR A 699 25.58 26.74 23.55
CA THR A 699 24.28 27.20 23.01
C THR A 699 24.26 27.63 21.53
N ASP A 700 25.40 27.65 20.83
CA ASP A 700 25.44 28.14 19.43
C ASP A 700 25.83 27.09 18.37
N LEU A 701 25.92 25.81 18.73
CA LEU A 701 26.22 24.72 17.77
C LEU A 701 24.97 23.96 17.29
N GLY A 702 23.82 24.63 17.22
CA GLY A 702 22.52 24.01 16.92
C GLY A 702 21.68 24.67 15.84
N LYS A 703 22.26 25.54 14.98
CA LYS A 703 21.47 26.26 13.96
C LYS A 703 21.89 26.09 12.49
N GLU A 704 22.97 25.39 12.18
CA GLU A 704 23.26 25.00 10.79
C GLU A 704 23.90 23.61 10.75
N THR A 705 23.05 22.59 10.83
CA THR A 705 23.27 21.22 10.36
C THR A 705 21.91 20.63 10.06
#